data_AF-A0A1Q9P147-F1
#
_entry.id   AF-A0A1Q9P147-F1
#
_cell.length_a   1.000
_cell.length_b   1.000
_cell.length_c   1.000
_cell.angle_alpha   90.00
_cell.angle_beta   90.00
_cell.angle_gamma   90.00
#
_symmetry.space_group_name_H-M   'P 1'
#
loop_
_entity.id
_entity.type
_entity.pdbx_description
1 polymer ?
#
loop_
_entity_poly.entity_id
_entity_poly.type
_entity_poly.pdbx_seq_one_letter_code
_entity_poly.pdbx_strand_id
1 'polypeptide(L)'
;MSPDQIFEGIFALAVIWDERAGPTIISLYPEDSLSDPIGVALQIYLSSVAVFGQHQQAQRIDFSLPLLSISPNHLVRVAFDSWPDLEVRGEVRPFYIGFIMDKETDRIVIDDLTKNIWNYIDQFKREKRDYKVKSAWVEINANYMASKQGLNKQSIIDLKSENEDIDYTVLQAIRDIEIASDYWLRDNDRRALPLALKTAYKLDNVENGPAGHAYFLAGTIFTQTGDFENALEHFSKSVDSFKKANDLENAAEAMFNVAVVAFRLEKYDLAKSNILLSSDIQQDNIRKAKLYLQLAKIHIKLKEYDSASNSFEFALENSLKTNDYKLAAEILSYYSFRLAERAQATTDENFQFSLYEHSASQRERAAEYLILAAESLEAASSLLIASKIFLQIKNETKVIELLLKAKTLFLKDSDFISASRILVDLINMQKGDLETKESYAKEALQYSEKIADLDVRSLIKSRVLNEMAKICRLKNSGWEAKEYYNEALSIIQDRSENDFIKISLNYANFLYQIEDYGGSGDIFYQISGKLGLTNSKGQKSLKNAHLSYKKAVGAYLQTANTLLHNKNFKEAISYYEKVIGELDMAYKTTNINDQGQIKEWINQIRKSIRSKSLLFNNDQNKHLEKIDSEFIFEN
;
A
#
# COMPACT_ATOMS: atom_id res chain seq x y z
N MET A 1 22.55 -27.12 -14.26
CA MET A 1 23.78 -26.67 -13.59
C MET A 1 24.29 -27.79 -12.69
N SER A 2 25.60 -28.03 -12.63
CA SER A 2 26.16 -28.86 -11.54
C SER A 2 25.82 -28.22 -10.18
N PRO A 3 25.80 -28.98 -9.06
CA PRO A 3 25.61 -28.40 -7.74
C PRO A 3 26.57 -27.23 -7.48
N ASP A 4 27.81 -27.33 -7.96
CA ASP A 4 28.81 -26.27 -7.85
C ASP A 4 28.45 -25.00 -8.65
N GLN A 5 27.81 -25.14 -9.83
CA GLN A 5 27.40 -24.01 -10.68
C GLN A 5 26.20 -23.21 -10.14
N ILE A 6 25.36 -23.81 -9.29
CA ILE A 6 24.22 -23.10 -8.65
C ILE A 6 24.74 -22.14 -7.57
N PHE A 7 25.83 -22.50 -6.90
CA PHE A 7 26.38 -21.72 -5.78
C PHE A 7 27.33 -20.61 -6.21
N GLU A 8 27.83 -20.65 -7.45
CA GLU A 8 28.56 -19.51 -8.05
C GLU A 8 27.68 -18.25 -8.18
N GLY A 9 26.35 -18.39 -8.13
CA GLY A 9 25.38 -17.28 -8.23
C GLY A 9 24.81 -16.75 -6.90
N ILE A 10 25.19 -17.32 -5.74
CA ILE A 10 24.71 -16.84 -4.43
C ILE A 10 25.74 -15.90 -3.81
N PHE A 11 25.31 -14.68 -3.50
CA PHE A 11 26.11 -13.69 -2.79
C PHE A 11 25.47 -13.37 -1.44
N ALA A 12 26.25 -13.38 -0.38
CA ALA A 12 25.78 -13.07 0.96
C ALA A 12 26.45 -11.79 1.46
N LEU A 13 25.66 -10.88 2.02
CA LEU A 13 26.08 -9.57 2.50
C LEU A 13 25.59 -9.35 3.92
N ALA A 14 26.48 -8.94 4.82
CA ALA A 14 26.14 -8.49 6.17
C ALA A 14 26.43 -6.99 6.30
N VAL A 15 25.42 -6.21 6.69
CA VAL A 15 25.47 -4.74 6.67
C VAL A 15 24.97 -4.17 7.97
N ILE A 16 25.65 -3.14 8.47
CA ILE A 16 25.12 -2.24 9.50
C ILE A 16 24.78 -0.90 8.86
N TRP A 17 23.74 -0.24 9.37
CA TRP A 17 23.42 1.12 8.95
C TRP A 17 24.06 2.15 9.90
N ASP A 18 24.66 3.18 9.30
CA ASP A 18 25.14 4.37 10.01
C ASP A 18 24.44 5.60 9.44
N GLU A 19 23.82 6.43 10.30
CA GLU A 19 23.09 7.62 9.84
C GLU A 19 23.99 8.68 9.18
N ARG A 20 25.30 8.68 9.45
CA ARG A 20 26.25 9.64 8.87
C ARG A 20 26.94 9.11 7.62
N ALA A 21 27.24 7.81 7.59
CA ALA A 21 28.01 7.17 6.51
C ALA A 21 27.17 6.32 5.54
N GLY A 22 25.91 6.02 5.87
CA GLY A 22 25.07 5.10 5.11
C GLY A 22 25.36 3.63 5.43
N PRO A 23 25.11 2.70 4.49
CA PRO A 23 25.31 1.27 4.73
C PRO A 23 26.80 0.95 4.81
N THR A 24 27.23 0.36 5.92
CA THR A 24 28.59 -0.15 6.10
C THR A 24 28.58 -1.67 5.97
N ILE A 25 29.30 -2.17 4.98
CA ILE A 25 29.41 -3.61 4.74
C ILE A 25 30.40 -4.19 5.73
N ILE A 26 29.92 -5.10 6.58
CA ILE A 26 30.72 -5.82 7.55
C ILE A 26 31.39 -7.04 6.90
N SER A 27 30.66 -7.73 6.04
CA SER A 27 31.16 -8.90 5.33
C SER A 27 30.39 -9.08 4.02
N LEU A 28 31.12 -9.42 2.96
CA LEU A 28 30.58 -9.85 1.67
C LEU A 28 31.24 -11.20 1.32
N TYR A 29 30.45 -12.15 0.82
CA TYR A 29 30.98 -13.42 0.35
C TYR A 29 30.20 -13.96 -0.86
N PRO A 30 30.86 -14.50 -1.91
CA PRO A 30 32.31 -14.45 -2.14
C PRO A 30 32.85 -13.01 -2.22
N GLU A 31 34.13 -12.81 -1.92
CA GLU A 31 34.76 -11.49 -2.00
C GLU A 31 34.72 -10.96 -3.44
N ASP A 32 34.55 -9.66 -3.63
CA ASP A 32 34.43 -8.97 -4.93
C ASP A 32 33.31 -9.48 -5.87
N SER A 33 32.33 -10.19 -5.33
CA SER A 33 31.22 -10.78 -6.10
C SER A 33 30.19 -9.77 -6.63
N LEU A 34 30.18 -8.55 -6.09
CA LEU A 34 29.29 -7.46 -6.51
C LEU A 34 30.11 -6.29 -7.04
N SER A 35 29.73 -5.75 -8.20
CA SER A 35 30.39 -4.59 -8.81
C SER A 35 30.14 -3.29 -8.05
N ASP A 36 28.99 -3.17 -7.38
CA ASP A 36 28.64 -2.05 -6.50
C ASP A 36 27.96 -2.56 -5.20
N PRO A 37 28.75 -3.07 -4.24
CA PRO A 37 28.21 -3.60 -3.00
C PRO A 37 27.45 -2.55 -2.17
N ILE A 38 27.92 -1.30 -2.19
CA ILE A 38 27.36 -0.20 -1.40
C ILE A 38 26.01 0.25 -1.97
N GLY A 39 25.90 0.38 -3.29
CA GLY A 39 24.64 0.70 -3.96
C GLY A 39 23.56 -0.37 -3.77
N VAL A 40 23.95 -1.65 -3.85
CA VAL A 40 23.05 -2.77 -3.52
C VAL A 40 22.60 -2.70 -2.07
N ALA A 41 23.53 -2.44 -1.15
CA ALA A 41 23.22 -2.33 0.27
C ALA A 41 22.25 -1.16 0.58
N LEU A 42 22.44 -0.04 -0.11
CA LEU A 42 21.57 1.14 0.01
C LEU A 42 20.17 0.86 -0.54
N GLN A 43 20.05 0.21 -1.69
CA GLN A 43 18.78 -0.17 -2.27
C GLN A 43 17.97 -1.08 -1.35
N ILE A 44 18.61 -2.09 -0.76
CA ILE A 44 17.98 -2.99 0.21
C ILE A 44 17.45 -2.20 1.40
N TYR A 45 18.29 -1.34 2.00
CA TYR A 45 17.90 -0.56 3.17
C TYR A 45 16.73 0.39 2.87
N LEU A 46 16.79 1.16 1.78
CA LEU A 46 15.72 2.08 1.40
C LEU A 46 14.40 1.35 1.12
N SER A 47 14.46 0.17 0.49
CA SER A 47 13.28 -0.67 0.26
C SER A 47 12.69 -1.18 1.57
N SER A 48 13.55 -1.51 2.55
CA SER A 48 13.13 -1.94 3.89
C SER A 48 12.39 -0.81 4.62
N VAL A 49 12.97 0.40 4.63
CA VAL A 49 12.39 1.57 5.32
C VAL A 49 11.09 2.04 4.66
N ALA A 50 10.98 1.96 3.34
CA ALA A 50 9.77 2.35 2.61
C ALA A 50 8.58 1.41 2.87
N VAL A 51 8.84 0.12 3.10
CA VAL A 51 7.81 -0.89 3.33
C VAL A 51 7.41 -0.95 4.82
N PHE A 52 8.35 -0.71 5.74
CA PHE A 52 8.14 -0.95 7.18
C PHE A 52 8.10 0.33 8.04
N GLY A 53 8.23 1.52 7.44
CA GLY A 53 8.02 2.82 8.08
C GLY A 53 9.27 3.41 8.76
N GLN A 54 9.29 4.73 8.95
CA GLN A 54 10.36 5.44 9.67
C GLN A 54 10.24 5.27 11.19
N HIS A 55 11.34 4.84 11.83
CA HIS A 55 11.75 5.00 13.23
C HIS A 55 10.61 5.06 14.28
N GLN A 56 10.30 3.97 15.01
CA GLN A 56 10.82 3.81 16.39
C GLN A 56 10.72 2.36 16.93
N GLN A 57 10.37 1.39 16.10
CA GLN A 57 10.43 -0.03 16.48
C GLN A 57 11.01 -0.80 15.30
N ALA A 58 12.32 -1.04 15.32
CA ALA A 58 12.93 -1.97 14.38
C ALA A 58 12.37 -3.37 14.67
N GLN A 59 11.39 -3.78 13.88
CA GLN A 59 10.80 -5.10 13.98
C GLN A 59 11.76 -6.11 13.35
N ARG A 60 12.05 -7.18 14.08
CA ARG A 60 12.74 -8.36 13.57
C ARG A 60 11.89 -8.94 12.44
N ILE A 61 12.31 -8.78 11.19
CA ILE A 61 11.53 -9.16 10.00
C ILE A 61 12.39 -9.75 8.88
N ASP A 62 11.84 -10.69 8.11
CA ASP A 62 12.43 -11.18 6.87
C ASP A 62 11.48 -10.99 5.68
N PHE A 63 12.04 -10.68 4.52
CA PHE A 63 11.29 -10.43 3.29
C PHE A 63 12.19 -10.62 2.06
N SER A 64 11.58 -10.68 0.89
CA SER A 64 12.31 -10.80 -0.39
C SER A 64 11.98 -9.62 -1.30
N LEU A 65 12.98 -9.11 -2.01
CA LEU A 65 12.82 -7.99 -2.94
C LEU A 65 13.63 -8.21 -4.23
N PRO A 66 13.14 -7.73 -5.39
CA PRO A 66 13.88 -7.79 -6.64
C PRO A 66 15.04 -6.78 -6.65
N LEU A 67 16.24 -7.24 -7.03
CA LEU A 67 17.43 -6.38 -7.17
C LEU A 67 17.65 -5.98 -8.62
N LEU A 68 16.85 -5.01 -9.07
CA LEU A 68 16.92 -4.45 -10.43
C LEU A 68 18.29 -3.83 -10.77
N SER A 69 19.08 -3.42 -9.77
CA SER A 69 20.44 -2.89 -9.95
C SER A 69 21.45 -3.95 -10.42
N ILE A 70 21.17 -5.23 -10.17
CA ILE A 70 21.99 -6.35 -10.61
C ILE A 70 21.39 -6.95 -11.88
N SER A 71 20.15 -7.45 -11.81
CA SER A 71 19.38 -7.85 -12.99
C SER A 71 17.89 -8.07 -12.67
N PRO A 72 16.99 -8.09 -13.67
CA PRO A 72 15.56 -8.39 -13.47
C PRO A 72 15.27 -9.80 -12.93
N ASN A 73 16.26 -10.70 -13.01
CA ASN A 73 16.13 -12.09 -12.57
C ASN A 73 16.78 -12.36 -11.21
N HIS A 74 17.33 -11.34 -10.53
CA HIS A 74 17.89 -11.49 -9.20
C HIS A 74 16.94 -10.99 -8.12
N LEU A 75 16.85 -11.77 -7.06
CA LEU A 75 16.15 -11.46 -5.83
C LEU A 75 17.18 -11.37 -4.70
N VAL A 76 16.83 -10.64 -3.65
CA VAL A 76 17.52 -10.74 -2.38
C VAL A 76 16.51 -11.07 -1.30
N ARG A 77 16.85 -12.09 -0.51
CA ARG A 77 16.17 -12.37 0.75
C ARG A 77 16.92 -11.69 1.86
N VAL A 78 16.21 -10.85 2.61
CA VAL A 78 16.78 -9.97 3.63
C VAL A 78 16.15 -10.35 4.95
N ALA A 79 16.98 -10.53 5.99
CA ALA A 79 16.51 -10.49 7.36
C ALA A 79 17.12 -9.30 8.07
N PHE A 80 16.26 -8.55 8.75
CA PHE A 80 16.55 -7.26 9.34
C PHE A 80 16.29 -7.32 10.85
N ASP A 81 17.20 -6.74 11.63
CA ASP A 81 17.05 -6.58 13.07
C ASP A 81 17.85 -5.35 13.55
N SER A 82 17.86 -5.09 14.85
CA SER A 82 18.62 -4.00 15.45
C SER A 82 19.14 -4.37 16.84
N TRP A 83 20.17 -3.66 17.31
CA TRP A 83 20.62 -3.74 18.70
C TRP A 83 20.77 -2.34 19.33
N PRO A 84 20.63 -2.22 20.66
CA PRO A 84 20.90 -0.97 21.35
C PRO A 84 22.34 -0.50 21.15
N ASP A 85 22.52 0.75 20.73
CA ASP A 85 23.83 1.37 20.50
C ASP A 85 23.74 2.86 20.80
N LEU A 86 24.40 3.30 21.87
CA LEU A 86 24.38 4.69 22.33
C LEU A 86 25.19 5.64 21.41
N GLU A 87 25.96 5.11 20.48
CA GLU A 87 26.75 5.93 19.53
C GLU A 87 25.95 6.39 18.31
N VAL A 88 24.70 5.93 18.15
CA VAL A 88 23.81 6.32 17.03
C VAL A 88 22.57 7.07 17.52
N ARG A 89 22.06 7.98 16.69
CA ARG A 89 20.82 8.72 16.98
C ARG A 89 19.65 7.72 17.08
N GLY A 90 18.82 7.88 18.10
CA GLY A 90 17.73 6.93 18.38
C GLY A 90 18.15 5.68 19.15
N GLU A 91 19.42 5.60 19.60
CA GLU A 91 19.97 4.57 20.49
C GLU A 91 19.83 3.11 20.02
N VAL A 92 19.55 2.92 18.73
CA VAL A 92 19.29 1.62 18.11
C VAL A 92 20.03 1.57 16.77
N ARG A 93 20.97 0.63 16.61
CA ARG A 93 21.68 0.40 15.36
C ARG A 93 20.98 -0.68 14.54
N PRO A 94 20.45 -0.37 13.35
CA PRO A 94 19.88 -1.36 12.45
C PRO A 94 20.97 -2.12 11.70
N PHE A 95 20.70 -3.39 11.42
CA PHE A 95 21.57 -4.26 10.64
C PHE A 95 20.75 -5.32 9.90
N TYR A 96 21.33 -5.90 8.85
CA TYR A 96 20.69 -6.98 8.12
C TYR A 96 21.69 -7.93 7.47
N ILE A 97 21.20 -9.13 7.14
CA ILE A 97 21.87 -10.07 6.23
C ILE A 97 21.02 -10.19 4.97
N GLY A 98 21.64 -10.03 3.81
CA GLY A 98 21.03 -10.22 2.50
C GLY A 98 21.67 -11.38 1.76
N PHE A 99 20.85 -12.32 1.28
CA PHE A 99 21.27 -13.38 0.36
C PHE A 99 20.71 -13.09 -1.03
N ILE A 100 21.60 -12.73 -1.94
CA ILE A 100 21.33 -12.35 -3.32
C ILE A 100 21.51 -13.56 -4.20
N MET A 101 20.54 -13.84 -5.05
CA MET A 101 20.57 -14.97 -5.97
C MET A 101 19.58 -14.77 -7.11
N ASP A 102 19.74 -15.52 -8.19
CA ASP A 102 18.73 -15.56 -9.24
C ASP A 102 17.46 -16.29 -8.78
N LYS A 103 16.34 -16.11 -9.50
CA LYS A 103 15.04 -16.70 -9.15
C LYS A 103 15.01 -18.23 -9.13
N GLU A 104 15.86 -18.90 -9.91
CA GLU A 104 15.93 -20.36 -9.91
C GLU A 104 16.66 -20.84 -8.65
N THR A 105 17.77 -20.19 -8.31
CA THR A 105 18.54 -20.47 -7.10
C THR A 105 17.76 -20.13 -5.83
N ASP A 106 16.98 -19.04 -5.81
CA ASP A 106 16.07 -18.70 -4.70
C ASP A 106 15.12 -19.84 -4.39
N ARG A 107 14.40 -20.36 -5.38
CA ARG A 107 13.46 -21.49 -5.21
C ARG A 107 14.12 -22.72 -4.58
N ILE A 108 15.42 -22.89 -4.78
CA ILE A 108 16.17 -24.04 -4.30
C ILE A 108 16.58 -23.87 -2.83
N VAL A 109 17.05 -22.69 -2.41
CA VAL A 109 17.60 -22.47 -1.06
C VAL A 109 16.63 -21.76 -0.11
N ILE A 110 15.47 -21.29 -0.61
CA ILE A 110 14.48 -20.53 0.17
C ILE A 110 14.01 -21.27 1.42
N ASP A 111 13.93 -22.59 1.37
CA ASP A 111 13.52 -23.42 2.49
C ASP A 111 14.53 -23.45 3.63
N ASP A 112 15.82 -23.56 3.28
CA ASP A 112 16.92 -23.53 4.24
C ASP A 112 17.03 -22.14 4.87
N LEU A 113 16.95 -21.11 4.04
CA LEU A 113 16.92 -19.73 4.49
C LEU A 113 15.73 -19.48 5.43
N THR A 114 14.52 -19.91 5.09
CA THR A 114 13.36 -19.71 5.99
C THR A 114 13.57 -20.33 7.37
N LYS A 115 14.23 -21.49 7.43
CA LYS A 115 14.50 -22.20 8.69
C LYS A 115 15.62 -21.54 9.50
N ASN A 116 16.68 -21.09 8.83
CA ASN A 116 17.96 -20.77 9.47
C ASN A 116 18.30 -19.27 9.49
N ILE A 117 17.59 -18.42 8.73
CA ILE A 117 17.93 -16.99 8.60
C ILE A 117 17.98 -16.26 9.95
N TRP A 118 17.14 -16.69 10.89
CA TRP A 118 17.12 -16.16 12.25
C TRP A 118 18.34 -16.54 13.08
N ASN A 119 18.89 -17.73 12.88
CA ASN A 119 20.13 -18.15 13.53
C ASN A 119 21.31 -17.29 13.05
N TYR A 120 21.35 -16.98 11.75
CA TYR A 120 22.39 -16.12 11.16
C TYR A 120 22.30 -14.69 11.69
N ILE A 121 21.09 -14.14 11.80
CA ILE A 121 20.87 -12.80 12.38
C ILE A 121 21.28 -12.76 13.85
N ASP A 122 20.91 -13.76 14.65
CA ASP A 122 21.29 -13.81 16.06
C ASP A 122 22.81 -13.97 16.22
N GLN A 123 23.49 -14.67 15.30
CA GLN A 123 24.94 -14.73 15.27
C GLN A 123 25.57 -13.38 14.92
N PHE A 124 25.07 -12.69 13.90
CA PHE A 124 25.54 -11.35 13.55
C PHE A 124 25.32 -10.35 14.70
N LYS A 125 24.20 -10.45 15.42
CA LYS A 125 23.92 -9.62 16.60
C LYS A 125 24.95 -9.82 17.73
N ARG A 126 25.46 -11.04 17.90
CA ARG A 126 26.49 -11.37 18.90
C ARG A 126 27.88 -10.91 18.48
N GLU A 127 28.26 -11.16 17.22
CA GLU A 127 29.61 -10.91 16.70
C GLU A 127 29.80 -9.46 16.20
N LYS A 128 28.72 -8.76 15.90
CA LYS A 128 28.70 -7.36 15.43
C LYS A 128 29.70 -7.12 14.30
N ARG A 129 30.69 -6.24 14.49
CA ARG A 129 31.66 -5.86 13.45
C ARG A 129 32.62 -6.99 13.06
N ASP A 130 32.73 -8.02 13.86
CA ASP A 130 33.61 -9.16 13.59
C ASP A 130 32.91 -10.29 12.81
N TYR A 131 31.59 -10.16 12.60
CA TYR A 131 30.79 -11.18 11.92
C TYR A 131 31.25 -11.45 10.49
N LYS A 132 31.33 -12.73 10.12
CA LYS A 132 31.69 -13.18 8.77
C LYS A 132 30.54 -13.95 8.14
N VAL A 133 29.88 -13.34 7.15
CA VAL A 133 28.72 -13.91 6.45
C VAL A 133 29.05 -15.20 5.67
N LYS A 134 30.35 -15.47 5.45
CA LYS A 134 30.85 -16.71 4.85
C LYS A 134 30.37 -17.95 5.61
N SER A 135 30.25 -17.92 6.95
CA SER A 135 29.78 -19.07 7.72
C SER A 135 28.36 -19.46 7.34
N ALA A 136 27.44 -18.50 7.30
CA ALA A 136 26.07 -18.69 6.87
C ALA A 136 25.99 -19.16 5.41
N TRP A 137 26.78 -18.56 4.51
CA TRP A 137 26.85 -18.99 3.12
C TRP A 137 27.32 -20.45 2.97
N VAL A 138 28.35 -20.86 3.72
CA VAL A 138 28.89 -22.24 3.70
C VAL A 138 27.87 -23.21 4.28
N GLU A 139 27.14 -22.84 5.33
CA GLU A 139 26.11 -23.68 5.94
C GLU A 139 24.92 -23.89 4.99
N ILE A 140 24.46 -22.83 4.30
CA ILE A 140 23.44 -22.95 3.25
C ILE A 140 23.91 -23.90 2.14
N ASN A 141 25.17 -23.75 1.71
CA ASN A 141 25.74 -24.64 0.71
C ASN A 141 25.86 -26.08 1.22
N ALA A 142 26.30 -26.29 2.46
CA ALA A 142 26.40 -27.62 3.06
C ALA A 142 25.02 -28.28 3.23
N ASN A 143 24.01 -27.53 3.68
CA ASN A 143 22.64 -28.02 3.82
C ASN A 143 22.01 -28.34 2.47
N TYR A 144 22.28 -27.51 1.46
CA TYR A 144 21.89 -27.82 0.09
C TYR A 144 22.59 -29.07 -0.44
N MET A 145 23.91 -29.16 -0.29
CA MET A 145 24.68 -30.32 -0.72
C MET A 145 24.25 -31.58 0.03
N ALA A 146 23.90 -31.48 1.30
CA ALA A 146 23.29 -32.58 2.07
C ALA A 146 21.89 -32.94 1.53
N SER A 147 21.08 -31.95 1.16
CA SER A 147 19.75 -32.16 0.53
C SER A 147 19.83 -32.74 -0.88
N LYS A 148 20.93 -32.54 -1.61
CA LYS A 148 21.18 -33.08 -2.96
C LYS A 148 21.96 -34.40 -2.95
N GLN A 149 22.90 -34.59 -2.03
CA GLN A 149 23.54 -35.88 -1.77
C GLN A 149 22.52 -36.88 -1.18
N GLY A 150 21.49 -36.38 -0.51
CA GLY A 150 20.27 -37.11 -0.17
C GLY A 150 19.21 -37.06 -1.27
N LEU A 151 19.51 -37.62 -2.45
CA LEU A 151 18.60 -38.39 -3.35
C LEU A 151 19.29 -38.57 -4.71
N ASN A 152 20.48 -39.16 -4.68
CA ASN A 152 21.09 -39.68 -5.89
C ASN A 152 20.44 -41.03 -6.19
N LYS A 153 20.06 -41.29 -7.45
CA LYS A 153 19.47 -42.57 -7.88
C LYS A 153 20.36 -43.77 -7.54
N GLN A 154 21.65 -43.51 -7.26
CA GLN A 154 22.63 -44.47 -6.76
C GLN A 154 22.61 -44.68 -5.23
N SER A 155 22.23 -43.70 -4.40
CA SER A 155 22.11 -43.91 -2.94
C SER A 155 20.80 -44.60 -2.54
N ILE A 156 19.80 -44.64 -3.43
CA ILE A 156 18.66 -45.57 -3.34
C ILE A 156 19.08 -46.99 -3.78
N ILE A 157 20.13 -47.12 -4.61
CA ILE A 157 20.72 -48.40 -5.01
C ILE A 157 21.73 -48.91 -3.96
N ASP A 158 22.31 -48.02 -3.13
CA ASP A 158 23.20 -48.40 -2.03
C ASP A 158 22.48 -48.53 -0.67
N LEU A 159 21.22 -48.07 -0.56
CA LEU A 159 20.26 -48.56 0.46
C LEU A 159 19.79 -50.00 0.16
N LYS A 160 20.36 -50.65 -0.86
CA LYS A 160 19.95 -51.96 -1.36
C LYS A 160 20.91 -53.10 -1.03
N SER A 161 21.83 -52.95 -0.06
CA SER A 161 22.67 -54.10 0.35
C SER A 161 23.07 -54.21 1.82
N GLU A 162 22.53 -53.42 2.76
CA GLU A 162 22.72 -53.67 4.20
C GLU A 162 21.43 -53.46 4.99
N ASN A 163 20.41 -54.22 4.62
CA ASN A 163 19.45 -54.89 5.49
C ASN A 163 18.33 -55.38 4.58
N GLU A 164 18.32 -56.68 4.31
CA GLU A 164 17.09 -57.36 3.94
C GLU A 164 16.09 -57.13 5.09
N ASP A 165 15.25 -56.11 4.95
CA ASP A 165 14.11 -55.89 5.83
C ASP A 165 13.02 -56.87 5.39
N ILE A 166 13.18 -58.12 5.84
CA ILE A 166 12.35 -59.29 5.51
C ILE A 166 10.87 -59.07 5.90
N ASP A 167 10.51 -57.98 6.59
CA ASP A 167 9.18 -57.74 7.19
C ASP A 167 8.43 -56.45 6.78
N TYR A 168 8.83 -55.72 5.72
CA TYR A 168 8.01 -54.57 5.26
C TYR A 168 6.76 -55.01 4.48
N THR A 169 5.67 -55.29 5.21
CA THR A 169 4.40 -55.81 4.67
C THR A 169 3.50 -54.74 4.05
N VAL A 170 2.52 -55.16 3.24
CA VAL A 170 1.47 -54.28 2.69
C VAL A 170 0.67 -53.61 3.81
N LEU A 171 0.38 -54.33 4.90
CA LEU A 171 -0.34 -53.79 6.05
C LEU A 171 0.45 -52.68 6.74
N GLN A 172 1.77 -52.84 6.87
CA GLN A 172 2.63 -51.80 7.41
C GLN A 172 2.67 -50.57 6.50
N ALA A 173 2.74 -50.77 5.17
CA ALA A 173 2.72 -49.66 4.22
C ALA A 173 1.40 -48.86 4.26
N ILE A 174 0.25 -49.51 4.49
CA ILE A 174 -1.05 -48.83 4.67
C ILE A 174 -1.07 -48.00 5.96
N ARG A 175 -0.52 -48.50 7.06
CA ARG A 175 -0.42 -47.72 8.31
C ARG A 175 0.54 -46.54 8.18
N ASP A 176 1.65 -46.75 7.51
CA ASP A 176 2.68 -45.73 7.32
C ASP A 176 2.17 -44.55 6.49
N ILE A 177 1.26 -44.76 5.53
CA ILE A 177 0.67 -43.64 4.77
C ILE A 177 -0.32 -42.82 5.63
N GLU A 178 -1.04 -43.44 6.55
CA GLU A 178 -1.87 -42.72 7.53
C GLU A 178 -0.99 -41.85 8.45
N ILE A 179 0.13 -42.40 8.93
CA ILE A 179 1.11 -41.66 9.76
C ILE A 179 1.73 -40.50 8.97
N ALA A 180 2.15 -40.74 7.73
CA ALA A 180 2.70 -39.70 6.87
C ALA A 180 1.69 -38.57 6.62
N SER A 181 0.42 -38.93 6.43
CA SER A 181 -0.66 -37.97 6.24
C SER A 181 -0.88 -37.12 7.50
N ASP A 182 -0.86 -37.74 8.69
CA ASP A 182 -1.00 -37.02 9.97
C ASP A 182 0.18 -36.06 10.23
N TYR A 183 1.42 -36.51 9.99
CA TYR A 183 2.62 -35.68 10.07
C TYR A 183 2.55 -34.47 9.15
N TRP A 184 2.08 -34.68 7.92
CA TRP A 184 1.93 -33.59 6.98
C TRP A 184 0.83 -32.62 7.36
N LEU A 185 -0.35 -33.11 7.74
CA LEU A 185 -1.51 -32.29 8.07
C LEU A 185 -1.32 -31.45 9.34
N ARG A 186 -0.56 -31.95 10.34
CA ARG A 186 -0.35 -31.25 11.61
C ARG A 186 0.80 -30.26 11.57
N ASP A 187 1.95 -30.70 11.07
CA ASP A 187 3.23 -30.00 11.28
C ASP A 187 3.91 -29.59 9.97
N ASN A 188 3.31 -29.84 8.80
CA ASN A 188 3.97 -29.74 7.48
C ASN A 188 5.34 -30.45 7.49
N ASP A 189 5.43 -31.58 8.20
CA ASP A 189 6.70 -32.24 8.46
C ASP A 189 7.23 -32.93 7.19
N ARG A 190 8.43 -32.55 6.77
CA ARG A 190 9.08 -33.10 5.57
C ARG A 190 9.44 -34.57 5.68
N ARG A 191 9.47 -35.13 6.90
CA ARG A 191 9.63 -36.59 7.12
C ARG A 191 8.46 -37.39 6.52
N ALA A 192 7.31 -36.75 6.27
CA ALA A 192 6.20 -37.37 5.56
C ALA A 192 6.57 -37.77 4.12
N LEU A 193 7.46 -37.05 3.43
CA LEU A 193 7.78 -37.31 2.03
C LEU A 193 8.52 -38.64 1.81
N PRO A 194 9.65 -38.93 2.49
CA PRO A 194 10.31 -40.24 2.39
C PRO A 194 9.37 -41.40 2.73
N LEU A 195 8.50 -41.21 3.73
CA LEU A 195 7.53 -42.22 4.14
C LEU A 195 6.44 -42.43 3.08
N ALA A 196 5.91 -41.35 2.50
CA ALA A 196 4.94 -41.41 1.39
C ALA A 196 5.53 -42.08 0.14
N LEU A 197 6.79 -41.79 -0.21
CA LEU A 197 7.46 -42.42 -1.35
C LEU A 197 7.74 -43.91 -1.11
N LYS A 198 8.17 -44.26 0.12
CA LYS A 198 8.41 -45.66 0.51
C LYS A 198 7.11 -46.48 0.43
N THR A 199 6.01 -45.96 0.95
CA THR A 199 4.71 -46.63 0.90
C THR A 199 4.18 -46.71 -0.51
N ALA A 200 4.29 -45.65 -1.31
CA ALA A 200 3.88 -45.65 -2.72
C ALA A 200 4.59 -46.74 -3.53
N TYR A 201 5.91 -46.87 -3.40
CA TYR A 201 6.68 -47.92 -4.10
C TYR A 201 6.24 -49.33 -3.70
N LYS A 202 5.97 -49.55 -2.40
CA LYS A 202 5.53 -50.86 -1.91
C LYS A 202 4.13 -51.22 -2.39
N LEU A 203 3.26 -50.22 -2.53
CA LEU A 203 1.85 -50.39 -2.87
C LEU A 203 1.58 -50.33 -4.38
N ASP A 204 2.57 -49.96 -5.21
CA ASP A 204 2.40 -49.67 -6.66
C ASP A 204 1.80 -50.82 -7.47
N ASN A 205 2.12 -52.07 -7.08
CA ASN A 205 1.64 -53.30 -7.71
C ASN A 205 0.53 -54.02 -6.93
N VAL A 206 0.01 -53.39 -5.87
CA VAL A 206 -1.08 -53.98 -5.06
C VAL A 206 -2.42 -53.69 -5.75
N GLU A 207 -3.24 -54.73 -5.92
CA GLU A 207 -4.59 -54.59 -6.47
C GLU A 207 -5.44 -53.64 -5.62
N ASN A 208 -6.42 -52.97 -6.25
CA ASN A 208 -7.29 -51.94 -5.66
C ASN A 208 -6.61 -50.58 -5.36
N GLY A 209 -5.42 -50.33 -5.91
CA GLY A 209 -4.80 -49.00 -6.00
C GLY A 209 -4.49 -48.24 -4.71
N PRO A 210 -4.10 -48.87 -3.57
CA PRO A 210 -3.78 -48.16 -2.33
C PRO A 210 -2.56 -47.23 -2.45
N ALA A 211 -1.73 -47.38 -3.49
CA ALA A 211 -0.66 -46.45 -3.81
C ALA A 211 -1.17 -45.03 -4.17
N GLY A 212 -2.43 -44.90 -4.56
CA GLY A 212 -3.03 -43.63 -5.01
C GLY A 212 -2.92 -42.53 -3.95
N HIS A 213 -3.23 -42.85 -2.70
CA HIS A 213 -3.12 -41.91 -1.58
C HIS A 213 -1.67 -41.54 -1.26
N ALA A 214 -0.74 -42.51 -1.37
CA ALA A 214 0.67 -42.27 -1.13
C ALA A 214 1.29 -41.36 -2.20
N TYR A 215 0.98 -41.60 -3.48
CA TYR A 215 1.35 -40.71 -4.57
C TYR A 215 0.69 -39.33 -4.47
N PHE A 216 -0.56 -39.27 -4.02
CA PHE A 216 -1.27 -38.00 -3.82
C PHE A 216 -0.60 -37.15 -2.72
N LEU A 217 -0.25 -37.76 -1.59
CA LEU A 217 0.45 -37.09 -0.51
C LEU A 217 1.84 -36.61 -0.96
N ALA A 218 2.60 -37.46 -1.66
CA ALA A 218 3.89 -37.08 -2.22
C ALA A 218 3.76 -35.89 -3.19
N GLY A 219 2.78 -35.93 -4.10
CA GLY A 219 2.49 -34.82 -5.02
C GLY A 219 2.12 -33.52 -4.30
N THR A 220 1.37 -33.63 -3.20
CA THR A 220 1.01 -32.49 -2.34
C THR A 220 2.24 -31.88 -1.67
N ILE A 221 3.13 -32.70 -1.13
CA ILE A 221 4.37 -32.25 -0.50
C ILE A 221 5.30 -31.59 -1.52
N PHE A 222 5.46 -32.19 -2.70
CA PHE A 222 6.24 -31.60 -3.80
C PHE A 222 5.66 -30.25 -4.25
N THR A 223 4.33 -30.13 -4.31
CA THR A 223 3.67 -28.85 -4.65
C THR A 223 3.99 -27.76 -3.64
N GLN A 224 3.94 -28.06 -2.34
CA GLN A 224 4.25 -27.09 -1.28
C GLN A 224 5.72 -26.72 -1.21
N THR A 225 6.61 -27.61 -1.65
CA THR A 225 8.07 -27.36 -1.72
C THR A 225 8.52 -26.74 -3.05
N GLY A 226 7.59 -26.47 -3.96
CA GLY A 226 7.86 -25.81 -5.25
C GLY A 226 8.44 -26.71 -6.33
N ASP A 227 8.58 -28.01 -6.07
CA ASP A 227 9.03 -29.01 -7.05
C ASP A 227 7.86 -29.50 -7.90
N PHE A 228 7.45 -28.65 -8.85
CA PHE A 228 6.26 -28.88 -9.66
C PHE A 228 6.42 -30.06 -10.63
N GLU A 229 7.63 -30.37 -11.08
CA GLU A 229 7.90 -31.53 -11.93
C GLU A 229 7.62 -32.84 -11.19
N ASN A 230 8.18 -32.99 -9.98
CA ASN A 230 7.89 -34.19 -9.17
C ASN A 230 6.43 -34.20 -8.72
N ALA A 231 5.83 -33.06 -8.40
CA ALA A 231 4.40 -33.00 -8.09
C ALA A 231 3.54 -33.51 -9.26
N LEU A 232 3.86 -33.10 -10.49
CA LEU A 232 3.14 -33.52 -11.69
C LEU A 232 3.24 -35.04 -11.90
N GLU A 233 4.44 -35.60 -11.75
CA GLU A 233 4.66 -37.04 -11.86
C GLU A 233 3.84 -37.82 -10.83
N HIS A 234 3.91 -37.42 -9.55
CA HIS A 234 3.27 -38.15 -8.47
C HIS A 234 1.75 -38.00 -8.49
N PHE A 235 1.21 -36.82 -8.81
CA PHE A 235 -0.24 -36.71 -9.04
C PHE A 235 -0.71 -37.52 -10.26
N SER A 236 0.07 -37.62 -11.33
CA SER A 236 -0.29 -38.45 -12.49
C SER A 236 -0.33 -39.94 -12.12
N LYS A 237 0.66 -40.42 -11.35
CA LYS A 237 0.66 -41.80 -10.81
C LYS A 237 -0.52 -42.05 -9.86
N SER A 238 -0.89 -41.04 -9.08
CA SER A 238 -2.06 -41.07 -8.22
C SER A 238 -3.36 -41.24 -9.03
N VAL A 239 -3.53 -40.48 -10.12
CA VAL A 239 -4.66 -40.62 -11.06
C VAL A 239 -4.73 -42.06 -11.61
N ASP A 240 -3.61 -42.61 -12.07
CA ASP A 240 -3.58 -43.96 -12.65
C ASP A 240 -3.92 -45.03 -11.61
N SER A 241 -3.42 -44.88 -10.38
CA SER A 241 -3.72 -45.79 -9.27
C SER A 241 -5.20 -45.78 -8.89
N PHE A 242 -5.80 -44.58 -8.74
CA PHE A 242 -7.21 -44.44 -8.41
C PHE A 242 -8.13 -44.96 -9.54
N LYS A 243 -7.77 -44.73 -10.81
CA LYS A 243 -8.48 -45.33 -11.96
C LYS A 243 -8.45 -46.85 -11.94
N LYS A 244 -7.29 -47.47 -11.66
CA LYS A 244 -7.18 -48.94 -11.52
C LYS A 244 -8.04 -49.48 -10.38
N ALA A 245 -8.18 -48.70 -9.30
CA ALA A 245 -9.06 -49.02 -8.18
C ALA A 245 -10.55 -48.77 -8.45
N ASN A 246 -10.90 -48.21 -9.63
CA ASN A 246 -12.24 -47.70 -9.94
C ASN A 246 -12.73 -46.62 -8.94
N ASP A 247 -11.80 -45.93 -8.29
CA ASP A 247 -12.05 -44.80 -7.40
C ASP A 247 -12.02 -43.50 -8.20
N LEU A 248 -13.13 -43.22 -8.87
CA LEU A 248 -13.24 -42.08 -9.79
C LEU A 248 -13.22 -40.73 -9.05
N GLU A 249 -13.68 -40.67 -7.81
CA GLU A 249 -13.71 -39.42 -7.03
C GLU A 249 -12.29 -38.96 -6.68
N ASN A 250 -11.47 -39.85 -6.12
CA ASN A 250 -10.08 -39.52 -5.82
C ASN A 250 -9.25 -39.35 -7.11
N ALA A 251 -9.59 -40.06 -8.18
CA ALA A 251 -8.98 -39.82 -9.50
C ALA A 251 -9.28 -38.40 -10.01
N ALA A 252 -10.52 -37.91 -9.86
CA ALA A 252 -10.89 -36.55 -10.26
C ALA A 252 -10.16 -35.49 -9.42
N GLU A 253 -10.01 -35.72 -8.11
CA GLU A 253 -9.23 -34.83 -7.25
C GLU A 253 -7.74 -34.81 -7.62
N ALA A 254 -7.15 -35.98 -7.91
CA ALA A 254 -5.78 -36.06 -8.39
C ALA A 254 -5.61 -35.35 -9.76
N MET A 255 -6.56 -35.50 -10.68
CA MET A 255 -6.56 -34.77 -11.97
C MET A 255 -6.63 -33.25 -11.77
N PHE A 256 -7.43 -32.76 -10.83
CA PHE A 256 -7.47 -31.33 -10.50
C PHE A 256 -6.09 -30.84 -10.07
N ASN A 257 -5.40 -31.59 -9.22
CA ASN A 257 -4.06 -31.24 -8.77
C ASN A 257 -3.01 -31.34 -9.90
N VAL A 258 -3.10 -32.35 -10.78
CA VAL A 258 -2.34 -32.40 -12.04
C VAL A 258 -2.53 -31.10 -12.81
N ALA A 259 -3.77 -30.62 -12.95
CA ALA A 259 -4.04 -29.40 -13.68
C ALA A 259 -3.48 -28.13 -13.02
N VAL A 260 -3.58 -28.01 -11.69
CA VAL A 260 -3.02 -26.88 -10.94
C VAL A 260 -1.51 -26.82 -11.10
N VAL A 261 -0.83 -27.97 -10.98
CA VAL A 261 0.62 -28.08 -11.14
C VAL A 261 1.04 -27.86 -12.59
N ALA A 262 0.33 -28.46 -13.56
CA ALA A 262 0.55 -28.23 -14.98
C ALA A 262 0.41 -26.74 -15.34
N PHE A 263 -0.55 -26.02 -14.76
CA PHE A 263 -0.67 -24.58 -14.93
C PHE A 263 0.54 -23.80 -14.38
N ARG A 264 1.10 -24.20 -13.24
CA ARG A 264 2.33 -23.60 -12.68
C ARG A 264 3.55 -23.84 -13.57
N LEU A 265 3.58 -24.99 -14.23
CA LEU A 265 4.59 -25.35 -15.23
C LEU A 265 4.31 -24.77 -16.63
N GLU A 266 3.31 -23.91 -16.77
CA GLU A 266 2.86 -23.33 -18.06
C GLU A 266 2.44 -24.37 -19.11
N LYS A 267 2.14 -25.60 -18.68
CA LYS A 267 1.59 -26.69 -19.50
C LYS A 267 0.07 -26.55 -19.62
N TYR A 268 -0.38 -25.48 -20.26
CA TYR A 268 -1.79 -25.06 -20.25
C TYR A 268 -2.75 -26.06 -20.89
N ASP A 269 -2.37 -26.73 -21.99
CA ASP A 269 -3.24 -27.72 -22.63
C ASP A 269 -3.46 -28.95 -21.75
N LEU A 270 -2.41 -29.42 -21.08
CA LEU A 270 -2.50 -30.51 -20.10
C LEU A 270 -3.35 -30.11 -18.89
N ALA A 271 -3.23 -28.87 -18.44
CA ALA A 271 -4.06 -28.35 -17.36
C ALA A 271 -5.54 -28.30 -17.76
N LYS A 272 -5.82 -27.77 -18.96
CA LYS A 272 -7.17 -27.68 -19.53
C LYS A 272 -7.81 -29.07 -19.65
N SER A 273 -7.10 -30.05 -20.23
CA SER A 273 -7.63 -31.40 -20.42
C SER A 273 -7.96 -32.09 -19.09
N ASN A 274 -7.09 -31.96 -18.08
CA ASN A 274 -7.31 -32.57 -16.77
C ASN A 274 -8.45 -31.91 -16.00
N ILE A 275 -8.67 -30.60 -16.13
CA ILE A 275 -9.84 -29.94 -15.53
C ILE A 275 -11.13 -30.44 -16.15
N LEU A 276 -11.20 -30.52 -17.49
CA LEU A 276 -12.41 -30.98 -18.17
C LEU A 276 -12.76 -32.42 -17.75
N LEU A 277 -11.78 -33.33 -17.78
CA LEU A 277 -11.95 -34.71 -17.32
C LEU A 277 -12.37 -34.79 -15.85
N SER A 278 -11.73 -34.02 -14.97
CA SER A 278 -12.09 -33.96 -13.55
C SER A 278 -13.51 -33.43 -13.35
N SER A 279 -13.92 -32.41 -14.11
CA SER A 279 -15.24 -31.78 -14.01
C SER A 279 -16.39 -32.68 -14.47
N ASP A 280 -16.15 -33.57 -15.42
CA ASP A 280 -17.13 -34.55 -15.90
C ASP A 280 -17.42 -35.63 -14.83
N ILE A 281 -16.42 -35.96 -14.01
CA ILE A 281 -16.52 -36.98 -12.96
C ILE A 281 -17.07 -36.38 -11.66
N GLN A 282 -16.59 -35.19 -11.29
CA GLN A 282 -16.95 -34.54 -10.03
C GLN A 282 -18.47 -34.32 -9.96
N GLN A 283 -19.10 -34.59 -8.81
CA GLN A 283 -20.52 -34.28 -8.60
C GLN A 283 -20.75 -33.14 -7.62
N ASP A 284 -19.83 -32.94 -6.68
CA ASP A 284 -19.86 -31.82 -5.75
C ASP A 284 -19.73 -30.47 -6.48
N ASN A 285 -20.71 -29.59 -6.25
CA ASN A 285 -20.80 -28.30 -6.90
C ASN A 285 -19.70 -27.33 -6.43
N ILE A 286 -19.23 -27.40 -5.18
CA ILE A 286 -18.15 -26.52 -4.69
C ILE A 286 -16.84 -26.86 -5.41
N ARG A 287 -16.53 -28.16 -5.54
CA ARG A 287 -15.38 -28.65 -6.30
C ARG A 287 -15.49 -28.28 -7.78
N LYS A 288 -16.68 -28.42 -8.40
CA LYS A 288 -16.93 -27.92 -9.77
C LYS A 288 -16.67 -26.43 -9.90
N ALA A 289 -17.15 -25.62 -8.97
CA ALA A 289 -16.93 -24.18 -8.98
C ALA A 289 -15.42 -23.85 -8.99
N LYS A 290 -14.63 -24.52 -8.14
CA LYS A 290 -13.17 -24.36 -8.10
C LYS A 290 -12.49 -24.83 -9.39
N LEU A 291 -12.95 -25.94 -9.97
CA LEU A 291 -12.47 -26.45 -11.27
C LEU A 291 -12.68 -25.42 -12.38
N TYR A 292 -13.91 -24.94 -12.55
CA TYR A 292 -14.24 -23.93 -13.58
C TYR A 292 -13.53 -22.59 -13.34
N LEU A 293 -13.29 -22.21 -12.08
CA LEU A 293 -12.47 -21.04 -11.78
C LEU A 293 -11.01 -21.22 -12.24
N GLN A 294 -10.42 -22.41 -12.08
CA GLN A 294 -9.09 -22.69 -12.63
C GLN A 294 -9.10 -22.75 -14.17
N LEU A 295 -10.17 -23.28 -14.77
CA LEU A 295 -10.35 -23.28 -16.23
C LEU A 295 -10.39 -21.86 -16.77
N ALA A 296 -11.12 -20.94 -16.12
CA ALA A 296 -11.14 -19.53 -16.47
C ALA A 296 -9.73 -18.92 -16.43
N LYS A 297 -8.93 -19.24 -15.40
CA LYS A 297 -7.53 -18.77 -15.29
C LYS A 297 -6.66 -19.24 -16.45
N ILE A 298 -6.80 -20.51 -16.86
CA ILE A 298 -6.10 -21.09 -18.02
C ILE A 298 -6.52 -20.38 -19.31
N HIS A 299 -7.83 -20.23 -19.55
CA HIS A 299 -8.34 -19.55 -20.72
C HIS A 299 -7.81 -18.11 -20.84
N ILE A 300 -7.72 -17.36 -19.72
CA ILE A 300 -7.10 -16.03 -19.79
C ILE A 300 -5.61 -16.10 -20.16
N LYS A 301 -4.84 -17.07 -19.65
CA LYS A 301 -3.42 -17.24 -20.03
C LYS A 301 -3.27 -17.55 -21.53
N LEU A 302 -4.20 -18.33 -22.07
CA LEU A 302 -4.30 -18.63 -23.49
C LEU A 302 -4.93 -17.49 -24.33
N LYS A 303 -5.33 -16.38 -23.71
CA LYS A 303 -6.06 -15.26 -24.34
C LYS A 303 -7.41 -15.67 -24.97
N GLU A 304 -7.99 -16.78 -24.52
CA GLU A 304 -9.30 -17.31 -24.90
C GLU A 304 -10.40 -16.63 -24.06
N TYR A 305 -10.59 -15.33 -24.24
CA TYR A 305 -11.38 -14.53 -23.30
C TYR A 305 -12.87 -14.91 -23.21
N ASP A 306 -13.51 -15.29 -24.33
CA ASP A 306 -14.93 -15.68 -24.30
C ASP A 306 -15.13 -17.00 -23.55
N SER A 307 -14.20 -17.94 -23.72
CA SER A 307 -14.17 -19.20 -22.96
C SER A 307 -13.88 -18.96 -21.48
N ALA A 308 -13.04 -17.98 -21.15
CA ALA A 308 -12.81 -17.58 -19.77
C ALA A 308 -14.08 -17.02 -19.13
N SER A 309 -14.80 -16.14 -19.82
CA SER A 309 -16.09 -15.58 -19.35
C SER A 309 -17.11 -16.69 -19.08
N ASN A 310 -17.27 -17.64 -20.00
CA ASN A 310 -18.16 -18.79 -19.78
C ASN A 310 -17.74 -19.62 -18.58
N SER A 311 -16.43 -19.86 -18.41
CA SER A 311 -15.91 -20.60 -17.26
C SER A 311 -16.13 -19.87 -15.93
N PHE A 312 -16.05 -18.53 -15.91
CA PHE A 312 -16.43 -17.74 -14.74
C PHE A 312 -17.91 -17.89 -14.38
N GLU A 313 -18.80 -17.82 -15.37
CA GLU A 313 -20.24 -17.97 -15.13
C GLU A 313 -20.59 -19.41 -14.68
N PHE A 314 -19.96 -20.45 -15.24
CA PHE A 314 -20.13 -21.82 -14.73
C PHE A 314 -19.60 -21.98 -13.30
N ALA A 315 -18.46 -21.36 -12.97
CA ALA A 315 -17.94 -21.38 -11.61
C ALA A 315 -18.93 -20.72 -10.64
N LEU A 316 -19.47 -19.57 -11.04
CA LEU A 316 -20.46 -18.83 -10.26
C LEU A 316 -21.74 -19.65 -10.08
N GLU A 317 -22.33 -20.20 -11.15
CA GLU A 317 -23.55 -21.00 -11.09
C GLU A 317 -23.41 -22.17 -10.11
N ASN A 318 -22.28 -22.87 -10.14
CA ASN A 318 -22.03 -23.99 -9.23
C ASN A 318 -21.88 -23.52 -7.77
N SER A 319 -21.21 -22.39 -7.50
CA SER A 319 -21.13 -21.85 -6.14
C SER A 319 -22.51 -21.43 -5.58
N LEU A 320 -23.40 -20.92 -6.45
CA LEU A 320 -24.75 -20.53 -6.07
C LEU A 320 -25.68 -21.71 -5.82
N LYS A 321 -25.48 -22.86 -6.50
CA LYS A 321 -26.24 -24.10 -6.22
C LYS A 321 -26.04 -24.59 -4.78
N THR A 322 -24.93 -24.24 -4.14
CA THR A 322 -24.63 -24.59 -2.74
C THR A 322 -24.79 -23.42 -1.78
N ASN A 323 -25.30 -22.28 -2.26
CA ASN A 323 -25.38 -21.02 -1.50
C ASN A 323 -24.02 -20.57 -0.91
N ASP A 324 -22.91 -20.91 -1.57
CA ASP A 324 -21.58 -20.43 -1.18
C ASP A 324 -21.37 -19.02 -1.75
N TYR A 325 -22.00 -18.04 -1.11
CA TYR A 325 -21.98 -16.65 -1.53
C TYR A 325 -20.59 -16.01 -1.40
N LYS A 326 -19.73 -16.53 -0.50
CA LYS A 326 -18.34 -16.07 -0.38
C LYS A 326 -17.55 -16.48 -1.62
N LEU A 327 -17.64 -17.75 -2.01
CA LEU A 327 -17.00 -18.24 -3.23
C LEU A 327 -17.54 -17.52 -4.48
N ALA A 328 -18.85 -17.28 -4.55
CA ALA A 328 -19.46 -16.49 -5.63
C ALA A 328 -18.83 -15.09 -5.75
N ALA A 329 -18.68 -14.39 -4.62
CA ALA A 329 -18.07 -13.07 -4.58
C ALA A 329 -16.56 -13.08 -4.92
N GLU A 330 -15.82 -14.12 -4.51
CA GLU A 330 -14.42 -14.31 -4.88
C GLU A 330 -14.24 -14.49 -6.39
N ILE A 331 -15.07 -15.34 -7.00
CA ILE A 331 -15.09 -15.59 -8.45
C ILE A 331 -15.33 -14.28 -9.21
N LEU A 332 -16.37 -13.53 -8.82
CA LEU A 332 -16.74 -12.26 -9.45
C LEU A 332 -15.68 -11.17 -9.26
N SER A 333 -15.08 -11.11 -8.07
CA SER A 333 -13.98 -10.18 -7.77
C SER A 333 -12.75 -10.46 -8.63
N TYR A 334 -12.41 -11.73 -8.82
CA TYR A 334 -11.32 -12.13 -9.69
C TYR A 334 -11.65 -11.88 -11.17
N TYR A 335 -12.88 -12.17 -11.60
CA TYR A 335 -13.33 -11.89 -12.96
C TYR A 335 -13.27 -10.40 -13.29
N SER A 336 -13.80 -9.55 -12.40
CA SER A 336 -13.66 -8.09 -12.45
C SER A 336 -12.19 -7.67 -12.65
N PHE A 337 -11.29 -8.19 -11.81
CA PHE A 337 -9.88 -7.86 -11.90
C PHE A 337 -9.29 -8.20 -13.28
N ARG A 338 -9.60 -9.37 -13.84
CA ARG A 338 -9.12 -9.75 -15.19
C ARG A 338 -9.72 -8.88 -16.31
N LEU A 339 -10.98 -8.46 -16.18
CA LEU A 339 -11.61 -7.54 -17.12
C LEU A 339 -10.92 -6.18 -17.11
N ALA A 340 -10.62 -5.64 -15.91
CA ALA A 340 -9.89 -4.38 -15.77
C ALA A 340 -8.45 -4.46 -16.32
N GLU A 341 -7.73 -5.56 -16.09
CA GLU A 341 -6.40 -5.78 -16.68
C GLU A 341 -6.48 -5.81 -18.22
N ARG A 342 -7.47 -6.51 -18.78
CA ARG A 342 -7.69 -6.55 -20.23
C ARG A 342 -8.02 -5.17 -20.78
N ALA A 343 -8.83 -4.38 -20.06
CA ALA A 343 -9.16 -3.01 -20.43
C ALA A 343 -7.90 -2.13 -20.50
N GLN A 344 -6.95 -2.28 -19.56
CA GLN A 344 -5.68 -1.56 -19.58
C GLN A 344 -4.78 -1.96 -20.75
N ALA A 345 -4.87 -3.22 -21.20
CA ALA A 345 -4.03 -3.76 -22.27
C ALA A 345 -4.51 -3.44 -23.70
N THR A 346 -5.76 -3.03 -23.88
CA THR A 346 -6.32 -2.67 -25.19
C THR A 346 -6.16 -1.18 -25.50
N THR A 347 -5.97 -0.85 -26.77
CA THR A 347 -5.90 0.53 -27.27
C THR A 347 -7.22 1.02 -27.87
N ASP A 348 -8.18 0.11 -28.13
CA ASP A 348 -9.52 0.48 -28.58
C ASP A 348 -10.31 1.07 -27.39
N GLU A 349 -10.59 2.37 -27.46
CA GLU A 349 -11.27 3.12 -26.40
C GLU A 349 -12.70 2.62 -26.12
N ASN A 350 -13.46 2.26 -27.16
CA ASN A 350 -14.84 1.78 -27.00
C ASN A 350 -14.84 0.41 -26.32
N PHE A 351 -13.93 -0.46 -26.77
CA PHE A 351 -13.78 -1.77 -26.16
C PHE A 351 -13.25 -1.67 -24.72
N GLN A 352 -12.29 -0.79 -24.47
CA GLN A 352 -11.79 -0.47 -23.13
C GLN A 352 -12.92 -0.02 -22.20
N PHE A 353 -13.76 0.92 -22.65
CA PHE A 353 -14.91 1.40 -21.89
C PHE A 353 -15.86 0.24 -21.52
N SER A 354 -16.22 -0.60 -22.49
CA SER A 354 -17.11 -1.75 -22.26
C SER A 354 -16.54 -2.74 -21.24
N LEU A 355 -15.23 -2.96 -21.26
CA LEU A 355 -14.56 -3.86 -20.31
C LEU A 355 -14.53 -3.27 -18.90
N TYR A 356 -14.31 -1.96 -18.75
CA TYR A 356 -14.39 -1.30 -17.43
C TYR A 356 -15.81 -1.30 -16.87
N GLU A 357 -16.81 -1.00 -17.70
CA GLU A 357 -18.22 -1.08 -17.30
C GLU A 357 -18.57 -2.49 -16.83
N HIS A 358 -18.20 -3.51 -17.61
CA HIS A 358 -18.41 -4.90 -17.24
C HIS A 358 -17.65 -5.27 -15.95
N SER A 359 -16.39 -4.84 -15.82
CA SER A 359 -15.58 -5.05 -14.62
C SER A 359 -16.23 -4.48 -13.36
N ALA A 360 -16.79 -3.26 -13.45
CA ALA A 360 -17.47 -2.61 -12.33
C ALA A 360 -18.77 -3.34 -11.96
N SER A 361 -19.54 -3.77 -12.97
CA SER A 361 -20.76 -4.57 -12.77
C SER A 361 -20.47 -5.88 -12.02
N GLN A 362 -19.35 -6.56 -12.33
CA GLN A 362 -18.95 -7.76 -11.59
C GLN A 362 -18.63 -7.47 -10.10
N ARG A 363 -18.13 -6.27 -9.77
CA ARG A 363 -17.92 -5.84 -8.38
C ARG A 363 -19.21 -5.49 -7.66
N GLU A 364 -20.19 -4.93 -8.35
CA GLU A 364 -21.55 -4.75 -7.83
C GLU A 364 -22.17 -6.11 -7.48
N ARG A 365 -22.15 -7.08 -8.41
CA ARG A 365 -22.62 -8.46 -8.16
C ARG A 365 -21.87 -9.11 -6.98
N ALA A 366 -20.55 -8.94 -6.90
CA ALA A 366 -19.77 -9.46 -5.78
C ALA A 366 -20.22 -8.87 -4.44
N ALA A 367 -20.52 -7.57 -4.40
CA ALA A 367 -21.04 -6.92 -3.20
C ALA A 367 -22.41 -7.47 -2.79
N GLU A 368 -23.30 -7.75 -3.75
CA GLU A 368 -24.62 -8.36 -3.48
C GLU A 368 -24.48 -9.72 -2.78
N TYR A 369 -23.58 -10.59 -3.27
CA TYR A 369 -23.33 -11.88 -2.63
C TYR A 369 -22.62 -11.75 -1.28
N LEU A 370 -21.71 -10.79 -1.10
CA LEU A 370 -21.11 -10.51 0.21
C LEU A 370 -22.14 -10.05 1.24
N ILE A 371 -23.14 -9.25 0.83
CA ILE A 371 -24.27 -8.88 1.69
C ILE A 371 -25.06 -10.13 2.10
N LEU A 372 -25.34 -11.05 1.17
CA LEU A 372 -26.01 -12.32 1.48
C LEU A 372 -25.17 -13.22 2.39
N ALA A 373 -23.83 -13.15 2.29
CA ALA A 373 -22.88 -13.84 3.17
C ALA A 373 -22.72 -13.17 4.55
N ALA A 374 -23.42 -12.06 4.82
CA ALA A 374 -23.28 -11.22 6.01
C ALA A 374 -21.89 -10.57 6.19
N GLU A 375 -21.15 -10.36 5.10
CA GLU A 375 -19.82 -9.72 5.05
C GLU A 375 -19.93 -8.26 4.57
N SER A 376 -20.46 -7.37 5.43
CA SER A 376 -20.80 -5.99 5.03
C SER A 376 -19.58 -5.09 4.73
N LEU A 377 -18.46 -5.27 5.43
CA LEU A 377 -17.24 -4.50 5.21
C LEU A 377 -16.59 -4.85 3.85
N GLU A 378 -16.57 -6.13 3.51
CA GLU A 378 -16.08 -6.67 2.24
C GLU A 378 -17.01 -6.22 1.10
N ALA A 379 -18.33 -6.25 1.32
CA ALA A 379 -19.30 -5.73 0.35
C ALA A 379 -19.08 -4.23 0.08
N ALA A 380 -18.89 -3.43 1.14
CA ALA A 380 -18.59 -2.01 1.02
C ALA A 380 -17.29 -1.77 0.25
N SER A 381 -16.26 -2.56 0.54
CA SER A 381 -14.98 -2.52 -0.16
C SER A 381 -15.11 -2.88 -1.65
N SER A 382 -15.94 -3.86 -1.99
CA SER A 382 -16.23 -4.21 -3.39
C SER A 382 -16.91 -3.06 -4.13
N LEU A 383 -17.88 -2.39 -3.49
CA LEU A 383 -18.55 -1.19 -4.06
C LEU A 383 -17.58 -0.01 -4.22
N LEU A 384 -16.62 0.18 -3.32
CA LEU A 384 -15.57 1.19 -3.48
C LEU A 384 -14.64 0.90 -4.67
N ILE A 385 -14.37 -0.38 -4.95
CA ILE A 385 -13.61 -0.77 -6.15
C ILE A 385 -14.45 -0.50 -7.40
N ALA A 386 -15.73 -0.87 -7.40
CA ALA A 386 -16.65 -0.57 -8.50
C ALA A 386 -16.72 0.94 -8.78
N SER A 387 -16.85 1.77 -7.73
CA SER A 387 -16.92 3.22 -7.87
C SER A 387 -15.65 3.83 -8.46
N LYS A 388 -14.46 3.32 -8.08
CA LYS A 388 -13.18 3.74 -8.69
C LYS A 388 -13.11 3.38 -10.18
N ILE A 389 -13.62 2.22 -10.58
CA ILE A 389 -13.67 1.82 -11.99
C ILE A 389 -14.63 2.72 -12.78
N PHE A 390 -15.83 3.00 -12.24
CA PHE A 390 -16.77 3.93 -12.88
C PHE A 390 -16.22 5.36 -12.98
N LEU A 391 -15.40 5.79 -12.01
CA LEU A 391 -14.71 7.08 -12.07
C LEU A 391 -13.73 7.14 -13.24
N GLN A 392 -13.03 6.05 -13.54
CA GLN A 392 -12.11 5.97 -14.68
C GLN A 392 -12.82 6.18 -16.02
N ILE A 393 -14.04 5.65 -16.16
CA ILE A 393 -14.89 5.86 -17.34
C ILE A 393 -15.81 7.09 -17.23
N LYS A 394 -15.55 7.98 -16.25
CA LYS A 394 -16.25 9.26 -16.03
C LYS A 394 -17.77 9.14 -15.82
N ASN A 395 -18.25 8.00 -15.33
CA ASN A 395 -19.66 7.80 -15.00
C ASN A 395 -19.96 8.29 -13.57
N GLU A 396 -19.97 9.62 -13.37
CA GLU A 396 -20.13 10.25 -12.04
C GLU A 396 -21.41 9.81 -11.32
N THR A 397 -22.51 9.60 -12.05
CA THR A 397 -23.80 9.15 -11.48
C THR A 397 -23.65 7.79 -10.79
N LYS A 398 -23.01 6.82 -11.45
CA LYS A 398 -22.76 5.50 -10.86
C LYS A 398 -21.79 5.56 -9.69
N VAL A 399 -20.77 6.41 -9.76
CA VAL A 399 -19.84 6.60 -8.63
C VAL A 399 -20.60 7.05 -7.38
N ILE A 400 -21.45 8.07 -7.50
CA ILE A 400 -22.24 8.59 -6.37
C ILE A 400 -23.17 7.52 -5.81
N GLU A 401 -23.90 6.79 -6.67
CA GLU A 401 -24.79 5.69 -6.26
C GLU A 401 -24.05 4.65 -5.41
N LEU A 402 -22.87 4.21 -5.88
CA LEU A 402 -22.08 3.18 -5.23
C LEU A 402 -21.44 3.65 -3.93
N LEU A 403 -20.96 4.90 -3.90
CA LEU A 403 -20.43 5.51 -2.68
C LEU A 403 -21.51 5.60 -1.59
N LEU A 404 -22.74 5.99 -1.95
CA LEU A 404 -23.86 6.02 -1.00
C LEU A 404 -24.19 4.62 -0.46
N LYS A 405 -24.22 3.60 -1.32
CA LYS A 405 -24.40 2.19 -0.90
C LYS A 405 -23.24 1.70 -0.01
N ALA A 406 -21.99 2.02 -0.33
CA ALA A 406 -20.85 1.65 0.49
C ALA A 406 -20.89 2.33 1.87
N LYS A 407 -21.25 3.62 1.92
CA LYS A 407 -21.44 4.37 3.17
C LYS A 407 -22.43 3.68 4.10
N THR A 408 -23.60 3.27 3.60
CA THR A 408 -24.62 2.62 4.45
C THR A 408 -24.14 1.29 5.03
N LEU A 409 -23.34 0.54 4.29
CA LEU A 409 -22.72 -0.70 4.76
C LEU A 409 -21.66 -0.44 5.85
N PHE A 410 -20.75 0.53 5.66
CA PHE A 410 -19.79 0.89 6.70
C PHE A 410 -20.46 1.35 8.00
N LEU A 411 -21.57 2.08 7.89
CA LEU A 411 -22.34 2.51 9.07
C LEU A 411 -22.99 1.36 9.83
N LYS A 412 -23.36 0.27 9.14
CA LYS A 412 -23.90 -0.94 9.79
C LYS A 412 -22.90 -1.54 10.78
N ASP A 413 -21.61 -1.50 10.44
CA ASP A 413 -20.51 -2.00 11.26
C ASP A 413 -19.84 -0.91 12.12
N SER A 414 -20.46 0.27 12.23
CA SER A 414 -19.91 1.42 12.98
C SER A 414 -18.54 1.91 12.49
N ASP A 415 -18.17 1.66 11.23
CA ASP A 415 -16.99 2.24 10.60
C ASP A 415 -17.26 3.70 10.18
N PHE A 416 -17.27 4.57 11.18
CA PHE A 416 -17.45 6.01 10.99
C PHE A 416 -16.29 6.67 10.23
N ILE A 417 -15.10 6.06 10.24
CA ILE A 417 -13.93 6.58 9.53
C ILE A 417 -14.18 6.50 8.03
N SER A 418 -14.52 5.30 7.53
CA SER A 418 -14.79 5.07 6.11
C SER A 418 -16.04 5.83 5.65
N ALA A 419 -17.11 5.82 6.44
CA ALA A 419 -18.32 6.57 6.12
C ALA A 419 -18.08 8.08 6.00
N SER A 420 -17.30 8.68 6.91
CA SER A 420 -16.98 10.11 6.86
C SER A 420 -16.10 10.47 5.67
N ARG A 421 -15.13 9.61 5.32
CA ARG A 421 -14.29 9.81 4.12
C ARG A 421 -15.12 9.79 2.84
N ILE A 422 -16.06 8.86 2.71
CA ILE A 422 -16.98 8.79 1.58
C ILE A 422 -17.82 10.07 1.47
N LEU A 423 -18.32 10.60 2.59
CA LEU A 423 -19.08 11.85 2.57
C LEU A 423 -18.24 13.03 2.09
N VAL A 424 -16.97 13.11 2.47
CA VAL A 424 -16.04 14.13 1.94
C VAL A 424 -15.86 13.99 0.43
N ASP A 425 -15.74 12.76 -0.08
CA ASP A 425 -15.66 12.51 -1.52
C ASP A 425 -16.95 12.94 -2.24
N LEU A 426 -18.12 12.60 -1.69
CA LEU A 426 -19.43 12.98 -2.21
C LEU A 426 -19.63 14.51 -2.26
N ILE A 427 -19.17 15.25 -1.25
CA ILE A 427 -19.22 16.72 -1.24
C ILE A 427 -18.43 17.31 -2.42
N ASN A 428 -17.26 16.74 -2.71
CA ASN A 428 -16.41 17.18 -3.81
C ASN A 428 -17.00 16.81 -5.18
N MET A 429 -17.65 15.66 -5.28
CA MET A 429 -18.25 15.18 -6.53
C MET A 429 -19.56 15.87 -6.90
N GLN A 430 -20.42 16.19 -5.92
CA GLN A 430 -21.69 16.86 -6.19
C GLN A 430 -21.43 18.23 -6.83
N LYS A 431 -22.06 18.53 -7.97
CA LYS A 431 -21.88 19.83 -8.66
C LYS A 431 -23.15 20.67 -8.55
N GLY A 432 -23.01 21.96 -8.25
CA GLY A 432 -24.10 22.95 -8.26
C GLY A 432 -25.14 22.84 -7.13
N ASP A 433 -25.37 21.66 -6.58
CA ASP A 433 -26.32 21.43 -5.48
C ASP A 433 -25.66 21.64 -4.11
N LEU A 434 -25.78 22.87 -3.62
CA LEU A 434 -25.19 23.29 -2.34
C LEU A 434 -25.95 22.73 -1.13
N GLU A 435 -27.23 22.39 -1.27
CA GLU A 435 -28.04 21.84 -0.17
C GLU A 435 -27.63 20.41 0.15
N THR A 436 -27.48 19.57 -0.87
CA THR A 436 -26.99 18.19 -0.71
C THR A 436 -25.55 18.17 -0.17
N LYS A 437 -24.67 19.05 -0.67
CA LYS A 437 -23.31 19.18 -0.12
C LYS A 437 -23.31 19.52 1.37
N GLU A 438 -24.14 20.48 1.77
CA GLU A 438 -24.23 20.88 3.18
C GLU A 438 -24.80 19.75 4.04
N SER A 439 -25.78 19.01 3.53
CA SER A 439 -26.32 17.81 4.19
C SER A 439 -25.23 16.76 4.43
N TYR A 440 -24.46 16.41 3.40
CA TYR A 440 -23.33 15.49 3.54
C TYR A 440 -22.26 16.00 4.50
N ALA A 441 -21.96 17.30 4.49
CA ALA A 441 -20.98 17.88 5.40
C ALA A 441 -21.44 17.80 6.87
N LYS A 442 -22.70 18.12 7.14
CA LYS A 442 -23.30 17.99 8.48
C LYS A 442 -23.29 16.54 8.96
N GLU A 443 -23.64 15.60 8.09
CA GLU A 443 -23.61 14.17 8.38
C GLU A 443 -22.17 13.70 8.68
N ALA A 444 -21.19 14.12 7.88
CA ALA A 444 -19.78 13.77 8.08
C ALA A 444 -19.23 14.33 9.39
N LEU A 445 -19.64 15.55 9.78
CA LEU A 445 -19.26 16.15 11.05
C LEU A 445 -19.81 15.32 12.22
N GLN A 446 -21.08 14.92 12.17
CA GLN A 446 -21.70 14.07 13.19
C GLN A 446 -20.99 12.72 13.34
N TYR A 447 -20.58 12.10 12.23
CA TYR A 447 -19.85 10.83 12.26
C TYR A 447 -18.42 11.01 12.76
N SER A 448 -17.76 12.11 12.41
CA SER A 448 -16.41 12.40 12.90
C SER A 448 -16.34 12.43 14.42
N GLU A 449 -17.36 12.96 15.10
CA GLU A 449 -17.43 13.00 16.58
C GLU A 449 -17.51 11.61 17.23
N LYS A 450 -17.94 10.58 16.47
CA LYS A 450 -18.02 9.20 16.96
C LYS A 450 -16.71 8.42 16.79
N ILE A 451 -15.71 8.99 16.11
CA ILE A 451 -14.41 8.34 15.87
C ILE A 451 -13.57 8.36 17.15
N ALA A 452 -13.18 7.19 17.67
CA ALA A 452 -12.43 7.09 18.91
C ALA A 452 -11.00 7.66 18.82
N ASP A 453 -10.31 7.40 17.71
CA ASP A 453 -8.97 7.92 17.44
C ASP A 453 -9.00 9.44 17.26
N LEU A 454 -8.34 10.16 18.18
CA LEU A 454 -8.36 11.62 18.22
C LEU A 454 -7.65 12.25 17.02
N ASP A 455 -6.59 11.64 16.51
CA ASP A 455 -5.84 12.18 15.38
C ASP A 455 -6.64 12.00 14.09
N VAL A 456 -7.20 10.81 13.87
CA VAL A 456 -8.08 10.54 12.73
C VAL A 456 -9.34 11.41 12.79
N ARG A 457 -9.93 11.58 13.97
CA ARG A 457 -11.05 12.49 14.20
C ARG A 457 -10.70 13.92 13.79
N SER A 458 -9.59 14.46 14.29
CA SER A 458 -9.15 15.83 13.99
C SER A 458 -8.88 16.03 12.50
N LEU A 459 -8.27 15.05 11.83
CA LEU A 459 -8.03 15.08 10.38
C LEU A 459 -9.34 15.13 9.59
N ILE A 460 -10.31 14.26 9.91
CA ILE A 460 -11.59 14.22 9.19
C ILE A 460 -12.40 15.49 9.48
N LYS A 461 -12.51 15.89 10.75
CA LYS A 461 -13.26 17.07 11.17
C LYS A 461 -12.74 18.34 10.48
N SER A 462 -11.43 18.58 10.48
CA SER A 462 -10.83 19.75 9.82
C SER A 462 -11.08 19.77 8.30
N ARG A 463 -11.05 18.61 7.63
CA ARG A 463 -11.39 18.50 6.20
C ARG A 463 -12.86 18.82 5.94
N VAL A 464 -13.78 18.30 6.75
CA VAL A 464 -15.22 18.58 6.64
C VAL A 464 -15.49 20.06 6.86
N LEU A 465 -14.90 20.68 7.89
CA LEU A 465 -15.04 22.12 8.16
C LEU A 465 -14.51 22.98 7.00
N ASN A 466 -13.39 22.59 6.39
CA ASN A 466 -12.88 23.24 5.18
C ASN A 466 -13.86 23.15 4.00
N GLU A 467 -14.55 22.02 3.81
CA GLU A 467 -15.61 21.92 2.81
C GLU A 467 -16.85 22.75 3.17
N MET A 468 -17.24 22.80 4.45
CA MET A 468 -18.33 23.68 4.92
C MET A 468 -18.00 25.15 4.65
N ALA A 469 -16.77 25.59 4.91
CA ALA A 469 -16.33 26.95 4.62
C ALA A 469 -16.45 27.30 3.13
N LYS A 470 -16.08 26.36 2.23
CA LYS A 470 -16.26 26.53 0.79
C LYS A 470 -17.73 26.59 0.38
N ILE A 471 -18.59 25.78 0.99
CA ILE A 471 -20.04 25.81 0.74
C ILE A 471 -20.63 27.17 1.17
N CYS A 472 -20.29 27.65 2.38
CA CYS A 472 -20.70 28.99 2.85
C CYS A 472 -20.22 30.10 1.92
N ARG A 473 -18.98 30.01 1.41
CA ARG A 473 -18.47 30.96 0.40
C ARG A 473 -19.33 30.97 -0.87
N LEU A 474 -19.73 29.80 -1.37
CA LEU A 474 -20.59 29.69 -2.56
C LEU A 474 -22.01 30.20 -2.30
N LYS A 475 -22.47 30.20 -1.04
CA LYS A 475 -23.76 30.79 -0.61
C LYS A 475 -23.67 32.30 -0.30
N ASN A 476 -22.51 32.93 -0.48
CA ASN A 476 -22.22 34.32 -0.06
C ASN A 476 -22.32 34.57 1.46
N SER A 477 -22.19 33.52 2.29
CA SER A 477 -22.10 33.63 3.74
C SER A 477 -20.65 33.79 4.19
N GLY A 478 -20.07 34.98 4.02
CA GLY A 478 -18.65 35.23 4.28
C GLY A 478 -18.24 35.05 5.75
N TRP A 479 -19.08 35.47 6.69
CA TRP A 479 -18.78 35.36 8.12
C TRP A 479 -18.72 33.90 8.58
N GLU A 480 -19.73 33.09 8.22
CA GLU A 480 -19.76 31.65 8.55
C GLU A 480 -18.57 30.91 7.94
N ALA A 481 -18.19 31.25 6.70
CA ALA A 481 -17.01 30.68 6.07
C ALA A 481 -15.72 30.97 6.88
N LYS A 482 -15.60 32.19 7.42
CA LYS A 482 -14.46 32.60 8.25
C LYS A 482 -14.39 31.77 9.54
N GLU A 483 -15.51 31.56 10.21
CA GLU A 483 -15.61 30.74 11.43
C GLU A 483 -15.18 29.29 11.16
N TYR A 484 -15.70 28.66 10.11
CA TYR A 484 -15.33 27.29 9.76
C TYR A 484 -13.84 27.13 9.43
N TYR A 485 -13.24 28.09 8.71
CA TYR A 485 -11.79 28.05 8.46
C TYR A 485 -10.97 28.18 9.75
N ASN A 486 -11.36 29.09 10.65
CA ASN A 486 -10.69 29.27 11.93
C ASN A 486 -10.78 28.01 12.80
N GLU A 487 -11.97 27.40 12.89
CA GLU A 487 -12.16 26.15 13.61
C GLU A 487 -11.29 25.04 13.01
N ALA A 488 -11.32 24.88 11.68
CA ALA A 488 -10.52 23.87 10.98
C ALA A 488 -9.01 24.02 11.25
N LEU A 489 -8.49 25.26 11.22
CA LEU A 489 -7.08 25.56 11.47
C LEU A 489 -6.66 25.32 12.91
N SER A 490 -7.50 25.68 13.89
CA SER A 490 -7.22 25.45 15.31
C SER A 490 -7.12 23.96 15.67
N ILE A 491 -7.84 23.09 14.94
CA ILE A 491 -7.79 21.64 15.12
C ILE A 491 -6.51 21.03 14.53
N ILE A 492 -6.07 21.52 13.36
CA ILE A 492 -5.07 20.83 12.52
C ILE A 492 -3.63 21.35 12.70
N GLN A 493 -3.46 22.50 13.36
CA GLN A 493 -2.21 23.28 13.40
C GLN A 493 -0.95 22.44 13.62
N ASP A 494 -0.94 21.58 14.63
CA ASP A 494 0.22 20.75 14.99
C ASP A 494 0.05 19.25 14.65
N ARG A 495 -1.02 18.90 13.93
CA ARG A 495 -1.39 17.49 13.67
C ARG A 495 -1.08 17.02 12.24
N SER A 496 -1.26 17.90 11.26
CA SER A 496 -0.97 17.57 9.85
C SER A 496 -0.50 18.81 9.11
N GLU A 497 0.77 18.83 8.75
CA GLU A 497 1.35 19.92 7.95
C GLU A 497 0.65 20.04 6.59
N ASN A 498 0.37 18.91 5.94
CA ASN A 498 -0.26 18.88 4.63
C ASN A 498 -1.71 19.41 4.64
N ASP A 499 -2.53 18.99 5.61
CA ASP A 499 -3.91 19.47 5.70
C ASP A 499 -3.95 20.94 6.17
N PHE A 500 -3.08 21.32 7.11
CA PHE A 500 -2.90 22.72 7.52
C PHE A 500 -2.64 23.62 6.30
N ILE A 501 -1.62 23.29 5.50
CA ILE A 501 -1.27 24.10 4.32
C ILE A 501 -2.44 24.20 3.34
N LYS A 502 -3.14 23.09 3.06
CA LYS A 502 -4.29 23.09 2.13
C LYS A 502 -5.42 23.99 2.61
N ILE A 503 -5.77 23.89 3.90
CA ILE A 503 -6.85 24.67 4.51
C ILE A 503 -6.45 26.14 4.56
N SER A 504 -5.22 26.45 5.01
CA SER A 504 -4.68 27.81 5.04
C SER A 504 -4.66 28.46 3.65
N LEU A 505 -4.30 27.73 2.60
CA LEU A 505 -4.34 28.25 1.23
C LEU A 505 -5.77 28.60 0.79
N ASN A 506 -6.75 27.75 1.09
CA ASN A 506 -8.16 28.04 0.79
C ASN A 506 -8.63 29.28 1.55
N TYR A 507 -8.25 29.38 2.82
CA TYR A 507 -8.63 30.49 3.68
C TYR A 507 -8.00 31.81 3.23
N ALA A 508 -6.70 31.85 2.98
CA ALA A 508 -5.98 33.05 2.53
C ALA A 508 -6.55 33.59 1.21
N ASN A 509 -6.88 32.70 0.28
CA ASN A 509 -7.52 33.07 -0.99
C ASN A 509 -8.93 33.61 -0.77
N PHE A 510 -9.71 33.02 0.15
CA PHE A 510 -11.03 33.52 0.50
C PHE A 510 -10.96 34.91 1.14
N LEU A 511 -10.07 35.12 2.12
CA LEU A 511 -9.87 36.43 2.76
C LEU A 511 -9.50 37.51 1.73
N TYR A 512 -8.63 37.16 0.78
CA TYR A 512 -8.29 38.07 -0.32
C TYR A 512 -9.50 38.43 -1.19
N GLN A 513 -10.39 37.48 -1.47
CA GLN A 513 -11.59 37.70 -2.28
C GLN A 513 -12.60 38.62 -1.59
N ILE A 514 -12.70 38.58 -0.27
CA ILE A 514 -13.56 39.48 0.52
C ILE A 514 -12.84 40.75 0.96
N GLU A 515 -11.68 41.05 0.37
CA GLU A 515 -10.86 42.24 0.61
C GLU A 515 -10.29 42.36 2.05
N ASP A 516 -10.28 41.27 2.81
CA ASP A 516 -9.52 41.14 4.06
C ASP A 516 -8.05 40.83 3.75
N TYR A 517 -7.38 41.82 3.13
CA TYR A 517 -6.02 41.67 2.62
C TYR A 517 -4.98 41.46 3.73
N GLY A 518 -5.15 42.09 4.90
CA GLY A 518 -4.25 41.90 6.05
C GLY A 518 -4.30 40.46 6.56
N GLY A 519 -5.51 39.95 6.84
CA GLY A 519 -5.70 38.56 7.25
C GLY A 519 -5.24 37.56 6.18
N SER A 520 -5.45 37.85 4.89
CA SER A 520 -4.90 37.05 3.80
C SER A 520 -3.37 37.00 3.86
N GLY A 521 -2.72 38.15 4.09
CA GLY A 521 -1.28 38.27 4.24
C GLY A 521 -0.74 37.43 5.39
N ASP A 522 -1.39 37.48 6.55
CA ASP A 522 -1.00 36.73 7.74
C ASP A 522 -0.99 35.22 7.51
N ILE A 523 -2.06 34.69 6.89
CA ILE A 523 -2.14 33.27 6.60
C ILE A 523 -1.08 32.85 5.57
N PHE A 524 -0.83 33.64 4.52
CA PHE A 524 0.25 33.35 3.57
C PHE A 524 1.63 33.40 4.22
N TYR A 525 1.85 34.34 5.14
CA TYR A 525 3.10 34.45 5.90
C TYR A 525 3.33 33.22 6.79
N GLN A 526 2.29 32.75 7.49
CA GLN A 526 2.33 31.50 8.26
C GLN A 526 2.68 30.29 7.39
N ILE A 527 2.06 30.16 6.21
CA ILE A 527 2.37 29.07 5.26
C ILE A 527 3.85 29.13 4.85
N SER A 528 4.37 30.33 4.56
CA SER A 528 5.78 30.51 4.21
C SER A 528 6.71 30.10 5.35
N GLY A 529 6.40 30.49 6.58
CA GLY A 529 7.18 30.11 7.76
C GLY A 529 7.24 28.60 7.95
N LYS A 530 6.11 27.90 7.75
CA LYS A 530 6.03 26.45 7.92
C LYS A 530 6.79 25.67 6.84
N LEU A 531 6.65 26.09 5.57
CA LEU A 531 7.30 25.43 4.43
C LEU A 531 8.79 25.77 4.28
N GLY A 532 9.23 26.89 4.84
CA GLY A 532 10.57 27.42 4.66
C GLY A 532 10.84 28.01 3.27
N LEU A 533 11.90 28.82 3.16
CA LEU A 533 12.25 29.53 1.92
C LEU A 533 13.06 28.69 0.92
N THR A 534 13.49 27.49 1.30
CA THR A 534 14.09 26.53 0.36
C THR A 534 13.03 25.85 -0.51
N ASN A 535 11.76 25.86 -0.07
CA ASN A 535 10.62 25.32 -0.79
C ASN A 535 10.02 26.37 -1.73
N SER A 536 9.82 26.02 -3.01
CA SER A 536 9.22 26.91 -4.01
C SER A 536 7.81 27.37 -3.64
N LYS A 537 7.02 26.51 -2.97
CA LYS A 537 5.69 26.88 -2.44
C LYS A 537 5.81 27.87 -1.28
N GLY A 538 6.82 27.71 -0.41
CA GLY A 538 7.11 28.65 0.67
C GLY A 538 7.46 30.04 0.13
N GLN A 539 8.37 30.11 -0.84
CA GLN A 539 8.72 31.37 -1.52
C GLN A 539 7.52 32.04 -2.19
N LYS A 540 6.67 31.25 -2.87
CA LYS A 540 5.44 31.75 -3.49
C LYS A 540 4.47 32.30 -2.45
N SER A 541 4.31 31.62 -1.32
CA SER A 541 3.50 32.09 -0.20
C SER A 541 4.04 33.39 0.40
N LEU A 542 5.36 33.53 0.56
CA LEU A 542 5.97 34.79 1.02
C LEU A 542 5.65 35.96 0.06
N LYS A 543 5.78 35.72 -1.25
CA LYS A 543 5.45 36.72 -2.27
C LYS A 543 3.97 37.10 -2.25
N ASN A 544 3.08 36.13 -2.04
CA ASN A 544 1.64 36.38 -1.90
C ASN A 544 1.34 37.17 -0.62
N ALA A 545 2.00 36.86 0.50
CA ALA A 545 1.87 37.62 1.74
C ALA A 545 2.25 39.09 1.52
N HIS A 546 3.42 39.33 0.91
CA HIS A 546 3.88 40.67 0.56
C HIS A 546 2.86 41.45 -0.29
N LEU A 547 2.31 40.82 -1.33
CA LEU A 547 1.31 41.45 -2.18
C LEU A 547 0.02 41.78 -1.42
N SER A 548 -0.43 40.87 -0.56
CA SER A 548 -1.61 41.07 0.28
C SER A 548 -1.41 42.24 1.25
N TYR A 549 -0.28 42.31 1.95
CA TYR A 549 0.04 43.43 2.84
C TYR A 549 0.11 44.77 2.09
N LYS A 550 0.72 44.82 0.89
CA LYS A 550 0.71 46.04 0.06
C LYS A 550 -0.70 46.49 -0.34
N LYS A 551 -1.60 45.55 -0.63
CA LYS A 551 -3.02 45.87 -0.90
C LYS A 551 -3.75 46.33 0.36
N ALA A 552 -3.49 45.71 1.51
CA ALA A 552 -4.06 46.11 2.80
C ALA A 552 -3.71 47.57 3.13
N VAL A 553 -2.43 47.94 2.98
CA VAL A 553 -1.95 49.33 3.11
C VAL A 553 -2.76 50.29 2.23
N GLY A 554 -2.94 49.96 0.94
CA GLY A 554 -3.70 50.81 0.02
C GLY A 554 -5.16 50.99 0.46
N ALA A 555 -5.84 49.89 0.81
CA ALA A 555 -7.23 49.90 1.24
C ALA A 555 -7.43 50.68 2.55
N TYR A 556 -6.60 50.42 3.57
CA TYR A 556 -6.67 51.13 4.84
C TYR A 556 -6.32 52.61 4.70
N LEU A 557 -5.35 52.96 3.86
CA LEU A 557 -5.00 54.36 3.60
C LEU A 557 -6.14 55.12 2.93
N GLN A 558 -6.81 54.52 1.95
CA GLN A 558 -7.99 55.12 1.30
C GLN A 558 -9.13 55.34 2.30
N THR A 559 -9.43 54.34 3.13
CA THR A 559 -10.45 54.44 4.19
C THR A 559 -10.10 55.51 5.22
N ALA A 560 -8.84 55.55 5.69
CA ALA A 560 -8.36 56.57 6.63
C ALA A 560 -8.53 57.99 6.06
N ASN A 561 -8.16 58.21 4.81
CA ASN A 561 -8.31 59.51 4.14
C ASN A 561 -9.79 59.90 4.01
N THR A 562 -10.66 58.94 3.69
CA THR A 562 -12.10 59.19 3.55
C THR A 562 -12.73 59.58 4.90
N LEU A 563 -12.40 58.85 5.97
CA LEU A 563 -12.82 59.18 7.33
C LEU A 563 -12.29 60.53 7.79
N LEU A 564 -11.04 60.85 7.45
CA LEU A 564 -10.43 62.14 7.72
C LEU A 564 -11.17 63.29 7.02
N HIS A 565 -11.51 63.14 5.73
CA HIS A 565 -12.33 64.09 5.00
C HIS A 565 -13.72 64.28 5.63
N ASN A 566 -14.30 63.20 6.14
CA ASN A 566 -15.58 63.21 6.85
C ASN A 566 -15.46 63.68 8.32
N LYS A 567 -14.27 64.14 8.75
CA LYS A 567 -13.99 64.59 10.12
C LYS A 567 -14.20 63.53 11.20
N ASN A 568 -14.18 62.25 10.84
CA ASN A 568 -14.18 61.14 11.79
C ASN A 568 -12.74 60.79 12.21
N PHE A 569 -12.14 61.70 12.98
CA PHE A 569 -10.70 61.66 13.31
C PHE A 569 -10.28 60.42 14.10
N LYS A 570 -11.11 59.94 15.03
CA LYS A 570 -10.77 58.79 15.88
C LYS A 570 -10.66 57.50 15.05
N GLU A 571 -11.62 57.25 14.16
CA GLU A 571 -11.56 56.09 13.27
C GLU A 571 -10.47 56.24 12.22
N ALA A 572 -10.25 57.44 11.69
CA ALA A 572 -9.16 57.69 10.74
C ALA A 572 -7.79 57.33 11.35
N ILE A 573 -7.53 57.70 12.61
CA ILE A 573 -6.32 57.33 13.35
C ILE A 573 -6.18 55.81 13.45
N SER A 574 -7.26 55.10 13.80
CA SER A 574 -7.23 53.64 13.88
C SER A 574 -6.90 52.96 12.55
N TYR A 575 -7.34 53.52 11.41
CA TYR A 575 -6.93 53.01 10.10
C TYR A 575 -5.49 53.37 9.75
N TYR A 576 -4.97 54.53 10.16
CA TYR A 576 -3.54 54.85 10.00
C TYR A 576 -2.64 53.93 10.83
N GLU A 577 -3.06 53.54 12.04
CA GLU A 577 -2.38 52.52 12.84
C GLU A 577 -2.27 51.19 12.09
N LYS A 578 -3.38 50.74 11.50
CA LYS A 578 -3.38 49.54 10.65
C LYS A 578 -2.43 49.69 9.47
N VAL A 579 -2.43 50.83 8.78
CA VAL A 579 -1.47 51.09 7.68
C VAL A 579 -0.03 50.89 8.14
N ILE A 580 0.34 51.42 9.31
CA ILE A 580 1.70 51.29 9.83
C ILE A 580 2.05 49.83 10.14
N GLY A 581 1.14 49.07 10.75
CA GLY A 581 1.34 47.63 10.98
C GLY A 581 1.51 46.83 9.68
N GLU A 582 0.69 47.11 8.67
CA GLU A 582 0.77 46.43 7.37
C GLU A 582 2.03 46.82 6.57
N LEU A 583 2.56 48.05 6.76
CA LEU A 583 3.84 48.47 6.18
C LEU A 583 5.02 47.68 6.76
N ASP A 584 4.99 47.38 8.06
CA ASP A 584 6.02 46.57 8.72
C ASP A 584 6.00 45.14 8.15
N MET A 585 4.81 44.56 8.04
CA MET A 585 4.65 43.22 7.47
C MET A 585 5.01 43.17 5.98
N ALA A 586 4.68 44.21 5.20
CA ALA A 586 5.13 44.33 3.82
C ALA A 586 6.66 44.39 3.72
N TYR A 587 7.33 45.12 4.62
CA TYR A 587 8.80 45.16 4.69
C TYR A 587 9.40 43.79 5.02
N LYS A 588 8.91 43.13 6.08
CA LYS A 588 9.38 41.80 6.52
C LYS A 588 9.24 40.71 5.45
N THR A 589 8.27 40.85 4.57
CA THR A 589 8.02 39.90 3.47
C THR A 589 8.69 40.28 2.14
N THR A 590 9.44 41.39 2.11
CA THR A 590 10.14 41.85 0.90
C THR A 590 11.41 41.05 0.66
N ASN A 591 11.70 40.72 -0.60
CA ASN A 591 12.96 40.12 -0.97
C ASN A 591 14.13 41.08 -0.67
N ILE A 592 15.27 40.55 -0.21
CA ILE A 592 16.48 41.33 0.12
C ILE A 592 16.86 42.28 -1.03
N ASN A 593 16.74 41.82 -2.28
CA ASN A 593 17.09 42.61 -3.45
C ASN A 593 16.16 43.81 -3.70
N ASP A 594 14.95 43.79 -3.15
CA ASP A 594 13.91 44.81 -3.35
C ASP A 594 13.76 45.75 -2.13
N GLN A 595 14.61 45.57 -1.10
CA GLN A 595 14.52 46.34 0.15
C GLN A 595 14.69 47.86 -0.06
N GLY A 596 15.45 48.30 -1.06
CA GLY A 596 15.59 49.72 -1.37
C GLY A 596 14.27 50.34 -1.85
N GLN A 597 13.55 49.66 -2.75
CA GLN A 597 12.30 50.16 -3.32
C GLN A 597 11.18 50.18 -2.28
N ILE A 598 11.10 49.15 -1.42
CA ILE A 598 10.07 49.13 -0.38
C ILE A 598 10.32 50.20 0.68
N LYS A 599 11.58 50.49 1.03
CA LYS A 599 11.93 51.59 1.96
C LYS A 599 11.48 52.94 1.42
N GLU A 600 11.70 53.19 0.12
CA GLU A 600 11.25 54.42 -0.52
C GLU A 600 9.72 54.53 -0.51
N TRP A 601 9.00 53.46 -0.87
CA TRP A 601 7.54 53.40 -0.84
C TRP A 601 6.97 53.63 0.57
N ILE A 602 7.53 52.99 1.60
CA ILE A 602 7.16 53.21 3.02
C ILE A 602 7.36 54.68 3.39
N ASN A 603 8.51 55.27 3.06
CA ASN A 603 8.80 56.68 3.37
C ASN A 603 7.82 57.65 2.69
N GLN A 604 7.42 57.38 1.45
CA GLN A 604 6.41 58.18 0.75
C GLN A 604 5.05 58.14 1.47
N ILE A 605 4.61 56.95 1.90
CA ILE A 605 3.35 56.80 2.63
C ILE A 605 3.42 57.51 3.99
N ARG A 606 4.51 57.32 4.75
CA ARG A 606 4.73 58.01 6.03
C ARG A 606 4.70 59.53 5.87
N LYS A 607 5.35 60.08 4.85
CA LYS A 607 5.32 61.52 4.55
C LYS A 607 3.89 62.01 4.27
N SER A 608 3.09 61.23 3.53
CA SER A 608 1.68 61.52 3.31
C SER A 608 0.88 61.53 4.62
N ILE A 609 1.09 60.55 5.51
CA ILE A 609 0.41 60.48 6.82
C ILE A 609 0.79 61.69 7.69
N ARG A 610 2.09 62.00 7.81
CA ARG A 610 2.59 63.18 8.55
C ARG A 610 2.02 64.49 8.03
N SER A 611 1.93 64.67 6.71
CA SER A 611 1.36 65.90 6.14
C SER A 611 -0.10 66.12 6.54
N LYS A 612 -0.84 65.04 6.81
CA LYS A 612 -2.24 65.06 7.23
C LYS A 612 -2.39 65.13 8.75
N SER A 613 -1.35 64.83 9.52
CA SER A 613 -1.36 64.89 10.98
C SER A 613 -1.61 66.33 11.50
N LEU A 614 -1.27 67.34 10.68
CA LEU A 614 -1.57 68.76 10.90
C LEU A 614 -3.07 69.09 10.99
N LEU A 615 -3.95 68.20 10.55
CA LEU A 615 -5.41 68.37 10.60
C LEU A 615 -6.03 67.88 11.93
N PHE A 616 -5.22 67.26 12.79
CA PHE A 616 -5.65 66.70 14.07
C PHE A 616 -5.34 67.65 15.23
N ASN A 617 -6.06 67.50 16.36
CA ASN A 617 -5.74 68.24 17.57
C ASN A 617 -4.41 67.76 18.19
N ASN A 618 -3.86 68.52 19.16
CA ASN A 618 -2.54 68.22 19.74
C ASN A 618 -2.41 66.80 20.32
N ASP A 619 -3.47 66.25 20.93
CA ASP A 619 -3.41 64.91 21.54
C ASP A 619 -3.47 63.80 20.47
N GLN A 620 -4.32 63.98 19.45
CA GLN A 620 -4.42 63.08 18.30
C GLN A 620 -3.15 63.08 17.44
N ASN A 621 -2.53 64.26 17.26
CA ASN A 621 -1.29 64.41 16.52
C ASN A 621 -0.11 63.74 17.24
N LYS A 622 0.01 63.93 18.56
CA LYS A 622 1.02 63.22 19.39
C LYS A 622 0.90 61.71 19.30
N HIS A 623 -0.33 61.18 19.23
CA HIS A 623 -0.57 59.74 19.10
C HIS A 623 -0.04 59.21 17.75
N LEU A 624 -0.38 59.89 16.65
CA LEU A 624 0.11 59.57 15.31
C LEU A 624 1.64 59.69 15.18
N GLU A 625 2.24 60.73 15.76
CA GLU A 625 3.70 60.90 15.79
C GLU A 625 4.39 59.81 16.60
N LYS A 626 3.81 59.37 17.72
CA LYS A 626 4.32 58.27 18.54
C LYS A 626 4.35 56.97 17.74
N ILE A 627 3.25 56.61 17.09
CA ILE A 627 3.16 55.36 16.30
C ILE A 627 4.15 55.38 15.13
N ASP A 628 4.29 56.53 14.46
CA ASP A 628 5.26 56.70 13.38
C ASP A 628 6.72 56.61 13.88
N SER A 629 7.00 57.06 15.11
CA SER A 629 8.33 56.97 15.72
C SER A 629 8.72 55.55 16.18
N GLU A 630 7.75 54.68 16.44
CA GLU A 630 7.98 53.27 16.82
C GLU A 630 8.38 52.39 15.63
N PHE A 631 8.24 52.88 14.39
CA PHE A 631 8.70 52.20 13.18
C PHE A 631 10.21 52.39 12.99
N ILE A 632 11.00 51.50 13.60
CA ILE A 632 12.45 51.43 13.45
C ILE A 632 12.75 50.37 12.40
N PHE A 633 13.50 50.75 11.34
CA PHE A 633 14.17 49.76 10.51
C PHE A 633 15.20 49.07 11.40
N GLU A 634 14.84 47.98 12.09
CA GLU A 634 15.85 47.15 12.76
C GLU A 634 16.80 46.67 11.67
N ASN A 635 18.08 47.03 11.83
CA ASN A 635 19.16 46.79 10.88
C ASN A 635 19.43 45.30 10.69
#